data_AF-A0AAD6WW98-F1
#
_entry.id   AF-A0AAD6WW98-F1
#
_cell.length_a   1.000
_cell.length_b   1.000
_cell.length_c   1.000
_cell.angle_alpha   90.00
_cell.angle_beta   90.00
_cell.angle_gamma   90.00
#
_symmetry.space_group_name_H-M   'P 1'
#
loop_
_entity.id
_entity.type
_entity.pdbx_description
1 polymer ?
#
loop_
_entity_poly.entity_id
_entity_poly.type
_entity_poly.pdbx_seq_one_letter_code
_entity_poly.pdbx_strand_id
1 'polypeptide(L)'
;AFSGIHITMDQFGCLHCPYAASEKVVQKHMREKHEDRKGKPSSRLCTQVLNSGAPGANTRIRGGASTPNPSPPPSTQRPTPAKSLRDLVSNFDPKDYRAEELPNARMISPWLMRNGWHKHLEPYREHDDELIRLASVPSDDEIPGLRKAVASYFTEATNLIVHTNEVVLQRLNSADPNKDGINNTPLHNHHQGDKTFGQYINVIVRLLASLLREPEHYRMPVTEQLKSAVQSALTSFTDSVDITEHCSELHRILLALWKTKWEATENHTIHDPTMCFLALFSLELSGEFAGPKKTTGPIAKLCWGIKLCMLTQIHRLVSSGECNDQMEAFERIAPFVPSIIWTDRENWTELLYEGERFSLPRLQEVLTNVEEQIVDLWQERILFNLNLHVAYDDLSDNLTNTKPGYSFITNPLNPFAAHRHSFIEAVLKDPQLEAFFVYRASNVGDVQLDMDASRSFLSNLAEFEGLLLLHAEVTPGATIRGTELVSMLMQNTLYRLRNVMGVAKFVALIRQYDKTTNTAQKDRLIPHAASGLVADLLIQLHTFVRPFAQFLASRVFPDDPAVVGLYADMAFMDFGKVFTSAKLSAIMAKWMAPVIDWNMTIGPYRQINTAFRRKHCRGVDEEDDESVASMVQVLQAAHSKSVDRQHCGLSHNALLGITDEVLFAFLDASVAWQNVLEVVPGGLALPYHQAT
;
A
#
# COMPACT_ATOMS: atom_id res chain seq x y z
N ALA A 1 -8.27 11.83 24.82
CA ALA A 1 -8.56 13.27 24.63
C ALA A 1 -9.49 13.40 23.43
N PHE A 2 -10.51 14.25 23.50
CA PHE A 2 -11.41 14.52 22.38
C PHE A 2 -10.70 15.41 21.35
N SER A 3 -10.74 15.06 20.06
CA SER A 3 -10.11 15.83 18.98
C SER A 3 -10.82 17.18 18.78
N GLY A 4 -10.07 18.28 18.73
CA GLY A 4 -10.58 19.61 18.32
C GLY A 4 -10.73 20.67 19.42
N ILE A 5 -10.26 20.42 20.65
CA ILE A 5 -10.35 21.39 21.76
C ILE A 5 -8.94 21.88 22.15
N HIS A 6 -8.81 23.20 22.33
CA HIS A 6 -7.54 23.86 22.63
C HIS A 6 -6.96 23.37 23.96
N ILE A 7 -5.71 22.90 23.90
CA ILE A 7 -4.92 22.53 25.08
C ILE A 7 -4.12 23.75 25.51
N THR A 8 -4.14 24.08 26.80
CA THR A 8 -3.30 25.16 27.36
C THR A 8 -2.23 24.54 28.25
N MET A 9 -0.97 24.86 27.94
CA MET A 9 0.20 24.58 28.78
C MET A 9 0.37 25.74 29.79
N ASP A 10 0.99 25.48 30.94
CA ASP A 10 1.25 26.44 32.06
C ASP A 10 0.13 26.69 33.09
N GLN A 11 -0.77 25.71 33.29
CA GLN A 11 -1.75 25.73 34.39
C GLN A 11 -1.26 24.91 35.60
N PHE A 12 -1.73 25.27 36.79
CA PHE A 12 -1.48 24.53 38.02
C PHE A 12 -2.67 23.63 38.35
N GLY A 13 -2.46 22.55 39.12
CA GLY A 13 -3.57 21.70 39.53
C GLY A 13 -3.44 21.10 40.91
N CYS A 14 -4.60 20.75 41.45
CA CYS A 14 -4.76 20.15 42.76
C CYS A 14 -4.15 18.74 42.76
N LEU A 15 -3.42 18.42 43.82
CA LEU A 15 -2.88 17.07 44.02
C LEU A 15 -3.98 16.06 44.38
N HIS A 16 -5.06 16.52 45.03
CA HIS A 16 -6.06 15.64 45.62
C HIS A 16 -7.28 15.40 44.74
N CYS A 17 -7.51 16.23 43.73
CA CYS A 17 -8.63 16.07 42.81
C CYS A 17 -8.26 16.52 41.38
N PRO A 18 -9.15 16.36 40.39
CA PRO A 18 -8.94 16.80 39.01
C PRO A 18 -8.95 18.32 38.76
N TYR A 19 -9.09 19.16 39.79
CA TYR A 19 -9.23 20.61 39.62
C TYR A 19 -7.91 21.27 39.18
N ALA A 20 -7.94 22.09 38.14
CA ALA A 20 -6.81 22.86 37.64
C ALA A 20 -7.19 24.33 37.34
N ALA A 21 -6.29 25.26 37.65
CA ALA A 21 -6.47 26.70 37.47
C ALA A 21 -5.11 27.43 37.61
N SER A 22 -5.12 28.76 37.71
CA SER A 22 -3.93 29.51 38.11
C SER A 22 -3.47 29.14 39.52
N GLU A 23 -2.18 29.29 39.82
CA GLU A 23 -1.59 28.84 41.08
C GLU A 23 -2.35 29.35 42.33
N LYS A 24 -2.68 30.66 42.35
CA LYS A 24 -3.41 31.28 43.45
C LYS A 24 -4.80 30.66 43.66
N VAL A 25 -5.48 30.29 42.58
CA VAL A 25 -6.82 29.69 42.61
C VAL A 25 -6.75 28.25 43.10
N VAL A 26 -5.77 27.48 42.65
CA VAL A 26 -5.56 26.10 43.12
C VAL A 26 -5.18 26.07 44.60
N GLN A 27 -4.32 26.99 45.06
CA GLN A 27 -3.99 27.10 46.48
C GLN A 27 -5.21 27.44 47.33
N LYS A 28 -6.08 28.34 46.85
CA LYS A 28 -7.35 28.66 47.53
C LYS A 28 -8.27 27.43 47.58
N HIS A 29 -8.45 26.75 46.44
CA HIS A 29 -9.24 25.52 46.36
C HIS A 29 -8.73 24.43 47.31
N MET A 30 -7.41 24.21 47.39
CA MET A 30 -6.81 23.23 48.30
C MET A 30 -7.08 23.59 49.77
N ARG A 31 -7.04 24.87 50.13
CA ARG A 31 -7.41 25.31 51.49
C ARG A 31 -8.89 25.10 51.80
N GLU A 32 -9.78 25.36 50.85
CA GLU A 32 -11.24 25.34 51.09
C GLU A 32 -11.88 23.95 50.94
N LYS A 33 -11.29 23.05 50.14
CA LYS A 33 -11.87 21.73 49.82
C LYS A 33 -11.03 20.56 50.33
N HIS A 34 -9.82 20.83 50.80
CA HIS A 34 -8.87 19.82 51.29
C HIS A 34 -8.14 20.30 52.56
N GLU A 35 -8.89 20.85 53.53
CA GLU A 35 -8.38 21.47 54.78
C GLU A 35 -7.33 20.63 55.52
N ASP A 36 -7.43 19.30 55.48
CA ASP A 36 -6.54 18.37 56.20
C ASP A 36 -5.34 17.85 55.40
N ARG A 37 -5.16 18.26 54.13
CA ARG A 37 -4.13 17.70 53.24
C ARG A 37 -3.16 18.78 52.76
N LYS A 38 -1.93 18.74 53.30
CA LYS A 38 -0.84 19.67 52.93
C LYS A 38 -0.19 19.25 51.60
N GLY A 39 0.04 20.19 50.71
CA GLY A 39 0.78 19.99 49.45
C GLY A 39 0.90 21.28 48.64
N LYS A 40 1.87 21.35 47.72
CA LYS A 40 1.99 22.46 46.75
C LYS A 40 1.22 22.12 45.47
N PRO A 41 0.61 23.11 44.78
CA PRO A 41 0.01 22.87 43.47
C PRO A 41 1.00 22.23 42.49
N SER A 42 0.54 21.25 41.71
CA SER A 42 1.33 20.67 40.63
C SER A 42 1.43 21.69 39.48
N SER A 43 2.64 22.08 39.09
CA SER A 43 2.88 22.99 37.96
C SER A 43 2.91 22.25 36.61
N ARG A 44 2.75 22.99 35.50
CA ARG A 44 2.87 22.51 34.10
C ARG A 44 1.95 21.34 33.75
N LEU A 45 0.68 21.44 34.17
CA LEU A 45 -0.30 20.43 33.80
C LEU A 45 -0.90 20.73 32.43
N CYS A 46 -1.01 19.68 31.61
CA CYS A 46 -1.82 19.70 30.42
C CYS A 46 -3.29 19.75 30.83
N THR A 47 -3.99 20.83 30.47
CA THR A 47 -5.39 21.04 30.81
C THR A 47 -6.21 21.31 29.57
N GLN A 48 -7.43 20.78 29.54
CA GLN A 48 -8.36 20.95 28.44
C GLN A 48 -9.43 21.96 28.86
N VAL A 49 -9.54 23.06 28.11
CA VAL A 49 -10.50 24.14 28.38
C VAL A 49 -11.82 23.78 27.69
N LEU A 50 -12.83 23.41 28.46
CA LEU A 50 -14.12 22.96 27.92
C LEU A 50 -15.05 24.12 27.51
N ASN A 51 -14.80 25.36 27.97
CA ASN A 51 -15.58 26.56 27.62
C ASN A 51 -14.70 27.83 27.64
N SER A 52 -14.94 28.77 26.73
CA SER A 52 -14.22 30.06 26.61
C SER A 52 -14.82 31.22 27.42
N GLY A 53 -15.83 30.97 28.28
CA GLY A 53 -16.48 31.98 29.12
C GLY A 53 -16.06 31.92 30.60
N ALA A 54 -15.70 33.08 31.17
CA ALA A 54 -15.34 33.40 32.56
C ALA A 54 -14.27 32.52 33.28
N PRO A 55 -13.30 33.12 33.99
CA PRO A 55 -12.10 32.40 34.41
C PRO A 55 -12.37 31.50 35.62
N GLY A 56 -11.96 30.22 35.54
CA GLY A 56 -11.48 29.57 36.76
C GLY A 56 -11.66 28.07 36.96
N ALA A 57 -12.05 27.25 35.98
CA ALA A 57 -12.07 25.80 36.21
C ALA A 57 -11.66 25.00 34.98
N ASN A 58 -10.41 24.55 34.97
CA ASN A 58 -9.93 23.55 34.02
C ASN A 58 -9.99 22.16 34.66
N THR A 59 -10.36 21.14 33.88
CA THR A 59 -10.45 19.77 34.38
C THR A 59 -9.24 18.96 33.89
N ARG A 60 -8.51 18.36 34.83
CA ARG A 60 -7.39 17.44 34.55
C ARG A 60 -7.93 16.05 34.26
N ILE A 61 -7.60 15.46 33.12
CA ILE A 61 -7.86 14.04 32.84
C ILE A 61 -6.79 13.21 33.56
N ARG A 62 -7.18 12.35 34.50
CA ARG A 62 -6.30 11.31 35.06
C ARG A 62 -6.53 10.04 34.24
N GLY A 63 -5.47 9.48 33.66
CA GLY A 63 -5.53 8.11 33.11
C GLY A 63 -6.00 7.15 34.20
N GLY A 64 -6.98 6.32 33.87
CA GLY A 64 -7.63 5.43 34.83
C GLY A 64 -6.61 4.58 35.59
N ALA A 65 -6.79 4.47 36.90
CA ALA A 65 -6.08 3.51 37.72
C ALA A 65 -6.33 2.10 37.16
N SER A 66 -5.24 1.38 36.93
CA SER A 66 -5.22 -0.04 36.58
C SER A 66 -6.06 -0.85 37.58
N THR A 67 -6.86 -1.76 37.06
CA THR A 67 -7.34 -2.92 37.81
C THR A 67 -6.14 -3.70 38.35
N PRO A 68 -6.25 -4.36 39.52
CA PRO A 68 -5.12 -5.11 40.07
C PRO A 68 -4.84 -6.32 39.17
N ASN A 69 -3.64 -6.35 38.58
CA ASN A 69 -3.13 -7.45 37.78
C ASN A 69 -3.09 -8.76 38.59
N PRO A 70 -3.25 -9.93 37.96
CA PRO A 70 -2.88 -11.19 38.57
C PRO A 70 -1.35 -11.24 38.75
N SER A 71 -0.93 -11.93 39.81
CA SER A 71 0.42 -11.99 40.36
C SER A 71 1.54 -12.13 39.31
N PRO A 72 2.69 -11.44 39.50
CA PRO A 72 3.84 -11.58 38.61
C PRO A 72 4.47 -12.98 38.71
N PRO A 73 5.06 -13.52 37.63
CA PRO A 73 5.80 -14.78 37.69
C PRO A 73 7.02 -14.68 38.62
N PRO A 74 7.38 -15.77 39.32
CA PRO A 74 8.42 -15.73 40.33
C PRO A 74 9.79 -15.90 39.69
N SER A 75 10.43 -14.79 39.29
CA SER A 75 11.88 -14.54 39.47
C SER A 75 12.33 -13.37 38.62
N THR A 76 12.62 -12.24 39.27
CA THR A 76 13.71 -11.35 38.87
C THR A 76 13.98 -10.44 40.06
N GLN A 77 15.24 -10.37 40.47
CA GLN A 77 15.72 -9.45 41.49
C GLN A 77 15.25 -8.03 41.14
N ARG A 78 14.88 -7.22 42.15
CA ARG A 78 14.61 -5.79 41.94
C ARG A 78 15.78 -5.19 41.17
N PRO A 79 15.57 -4.60 39.97
CA PRO A 79 16.66 -3.98 39.23
C PRO A 79 17.27 -2.88 40.10
N THR A 80 18.60 -2.86 40.15
CA THR A 80 19.38 -1.81 40.79
C THR A 80 18.92 -0.44 40.25
N PRO A 81 18.75 0.59 41.10
CA PRO A 81 18.38 1.93 40.66
C PRO A 81 19.37 2.41 39.58
N ALA A 82 18.85 2.78 38.41
CA ALA A 82 19.67 3.20 37.27
C ALA A 82 20.25 4.58 37.54
N LYS A 83 21.58 4.69 37.54
CA LYS A 83 22.29 5.93 37.89
C LYS A 83 22.45 6.86 36.69
N SER A 84 22.24 6.34 35.47
CA SER A 84 22.38 7.09 34.21
C SER A 84 21.46 6.53 33.11
N LEU A 85 21.19 7.33 32.08
CA LEU A 85 20.50 6.86 30.87
C LEU A 85 21.29 5.76 30.15
N ARG A 86 22.63 5.76 30.26
CA ARG A 86 23.47 4.67 29.76
C ARG A 86 23.10 3.34 30.39
N ASP A 87 22.91 3.31 31.71
CA ASP A 87 22.52 2.08 32.42
C ASP A 87 21.14 1.57 31.97
N LEU A 88 20.20 2.49 31.69
CA LEU A 88 18.87 2.13 31.19
C LEU A 88 18.93 1.51 29.78
N VAL A 89 19.82 2.02 28.93
CA VAL A 89 20.01 1.55 27.54
C VAL A 89 20.83 0.27 27.48
N SER A 90 21.90 0.15 28.27
CA SER A 90 22.76 -1.04 28.29
C SER A 90 22.02 -2.28 28.80
N ASN A 91 20.98 -2.10 29.62
CA ASN A 91 20.11 -3.18 30.08
C ASN A 91 18.94 -3.48 29.11
N PHE A 92 18.83 -2.80 27.98
CA PHE A 92 17.82 -3.05 26.97
C PHE A 92 18.37 -3.99 25.89
N ASP A 93 17.86 -5.22 25.82
CA ASP A 93 18.06 -6.10 24.66
C ASP A 93 16.78 -6.11 23.81
N PRO A 94 16.82 -5.64 22.53
CA PRO A 94 15.67 -5.73 21.64
C PRO A 94 15.14 -7.15 21.45
N LYS A 95 15.96 -8.19 21.68
CA LYS A 95 15.53 -9.59 21.58
C LYS A 95 14.46 -9.95 22.61
N ASP A 96 14.42 -9.27 23.75
CA ASP A 96 13.43 -9.49 24.80
C ASP A 96 12.01 -9.09 24.38
N TYR A 97 11.90 -8.32 23.29
CA TYR A 97 10.65 -7.79 22.76
C TYR A 97 10.25 -8.41 21.41
N ARG A 98 10.92 -9.50 21.00
CA ARG A 98 10.49 -10.26 19.83
C ARG A 98 9.20 -10.99 20.17
N ALA A 99 8.09 -10.55 19.57
CA ALA A 99 6.83 -11.26 19.67
C ALA A 99 7.00 -12.68 19.08
N GLU A 100 6.80 -13.73 19.90
CA GLU A 100 6.71 -15.11 19.42
C GLU A 100 5.49 -15.29 18.51
N GLU A 101 4.43 -14.50 18.74
CA GLU A 101 3.21 -14.49 17.94
C GLU A 101 2.69 -13.06 17.76
N LEU A 102 2.37 -12.70 16.52
CA LEU A 102 1.53 -11.53 16.23
C LEU A 102 0.07 -11.89 16.50
N PRO A 103 -0.71 -11.06 17.22
CA PRO A 103 -2.14 -11.25 17.39
C PRO A 103 -2.87 -11.27 16.05
N ASN A 104 -3.92 -12.08 16.02
CA ASN A 104 -4.39 -12.78 14.85
C ASN A 104 -5.25 -11.92 13.89
N ALA A 105 -4.61 -11.05 13.10
CA ALA A 105 -5.17 -10.54 11.83
C ALA A 105 -4.97 -11.54 10.67
N ARG A 106 -4.25 -12.64 10.92
CA ARG A 106 -3.87 -13.67 9.96
C ARG A 106 -4.95 -14.74 9.71
N MET A 107 -6.09 -14.71 10.41
CA MET A 107 -7.22 -15.63 10.11
C MET A 107 -8.03 -15.23 8.88
N ILE A 108 -7.90 -14.00 8.38
CA ILE A 108 -8.63 -13.55 7.20
C ILE A 108 -7.63 -13.41 6.06
N SER A 109 -7.85 -14.19 4.99
CA SER A 109 -7.00 -14.15 3.81
C SER A 109 -6.83 -12.70 3.32
N PRO A 110 -5.60 -12.23 3.00
CA PRO A 110 -5.37 -10.92 2.39
C PRO A 110 -6.23 -10.66 1.14
N TRP A 111 -6.61 -11.73 0.44
CA TRP A 111 -7.59 -11.72 -0.64
C TRP A 111 -8.95 -11.19 -0.19
N LEU A 112 -9.49 -11.73 0.90
CA LEU A 112 -10.78 -11.35 1.47
C LEU A 112 -10.75 -9.97 2.10
N MET A 113 -9.63 -9.60 2.72
CA MET A 113 -9.42 -8.23 3.22
C MET A 113 -9.45 -7.20 2.09
N ARG A 114 -8.87 -7.54 0.94
CA ARG A 114 -8.82 -6.65 -0.23
C ARG A 114 -10.15 -6.52 -0.95
N ASN A 115 -10.90 -7.61 -1.10
CA ASN A 115 -12.15 -7.60 -1.86
C ASN A 115 -13.39 -7.29 -1.02
N GLY A 116 -13.30 -7.40 0.31
CA GLY A 116 -14.40 -7.11 1.23
C GLY A 116 -15.59 -8.06 1.16
N TRP A 117 -15.50 -9.20 0.46
CA TRP A 117 -16.64 -10.11 0.23
C TRP A 117 -17.21 -10.67 1.53
N HIS A 118 -16.34 -11.06 2.46
CA HIS A 118 -16.73 -11.50 3.79
C HIS A 118 -17.56 -10.44 4.53
N LYS A 119 -17.17 -9.17 4.48
CA LYS A 119 -17.93 -8.07 5.09
C LYS A 119 -19.25 -7.79 4.39
N HIS A 120 -19.29 -7.99 3.07
CA HIS A 120 -20.48 -7.76 2.25
C HIS A 120 -21.60 -8.75 2.55
N LEU A 121 -21.24 -10.04 2.68
CA LEU A 121 -22.21 -11.11 2.92
C LEU A 121 -22.45 -11.39 4.42
N GLU A 122 -21.66 -10.81 5.32
CA GLU A 122 -21.79 -11.00 6.78
C GLU A 122 -23.23 -10.83 7.32
N PRO A 123 -24.01 -9.83 6.90
CA PRO A 123 -25.38 -9.66 7.40
C PRO A 123 -26.35 -10.79 6.98
N TYR A 124 -25.98 -11.60 6.00
CA TYR A 124 -26.83 -12.61 5.37
C TYR A 124 -26.37 -14.04 5.64
N ARG A 125 -25.37 -14.23 6.52
CA ARG A 125 -24.73 -15.55 6.76
C ARG A 125 -25.66 -16.58 7.39
N GLU A 126 -26.77 -16.16 8.00
CA GLU A 126 -27.83 -17.05 8.47
C GLU A 126 -28.56 -17.78 7.32
N HIS A 127 -28.36 -17.32 6.08
CA HIS A 127 -28.98 -17.84 4.87
C HIS A 127 -27.95 -18.28 3.81
N ASP A 128 -26.78 -18.80 4.23
CA ASP A 128 -25.70 -19.25 3.33
C ASP A 128 -26.21 -20.22 2.23
N ASP A 129 -27.20 -21.08 2.52
CA ASP A 129 -27.82 -21.96 1.53
C ASP A 129 -28.50 -21.20 0.37
N GLU A 130 -29.20 -20.09 0.65
CA GLU A 130 -29.80 -19.23 -0.36
C GLU A 130 -28.71 -18.51 -1.17
N LEU A 131 -27.70 -17.97 -0.48
CA LEU A 131 -26.57 -17.26 -1.12
C LEU A 131 -25.83 -18.16 -2.11
N ILE A 132 -25.55 -19.40 -1.72
CA ILE A 132 -24.90 -20.41 -2.58
C ILE A 132 -25.83 -20.79 -3.73
N ARG A 133 -27.13 -20.99 -3.47
CA ARG A 133 -28.13 -21.29 -4.49
C ARG A 133 -28.22 -20.17 -5.54
N LEU A 134 -28.15 -18.90 -5.14
CA LEU A 134 -28.24 -17.77 -6.07
C LEU A 134 -27.16 -17.82 -7.15
N ALA A 135 -25.93 -18.21 -6.81
CA ALA A 135 -24.85 -18.34 -7.77
C ALA A 135 -24.71 -19.74 -8.35
N SER A 136 -25.57 -20.72 -8.02
CA SER A 136 -25.48 -22.10 -8.51
C SER A 136 -25.83 -22.25 -9.99
N VAL A 137 -25.45 -23.38 -10.61
CA VAL A 137 -25.84 -23.70 -11.99
C VAL A 137 -27.36 -23.92 -12.05
N PRO A 138 -28.10 -23.21 -12.92
CA PRO A 138 -29.54 -23.44 -13.06
C PRO A 138 -29.82 -24.80 -13.71
N SER A 139 -30.91 -25.44 -13.31
CA SER A 139 -31.46 -26.58 -14.04
C SER A 139 -32.16 -26.09 -15.31
N ASP A 140 -32.23 -26.95 -16.33
CA ASP A 140 -32.91 -26.61 -17.58
C ASP A 140 -34.42 -26.32 -17.38
N ASP A 141 -35.01 -26.88 -16.31
CA ASP A 141 -36.41 -26.60 -15.92
C ASP A 141 -36.58 -25.28 -15.14
N GLU A 142 -35.52 -24.74 -14.54
CA GLU A 142 -35.61 -23.51 -13.71
C GLU A 142 -35.71 -22.28 -14.60
N ILE A 143 -34.86 -22.20 -15.63
CA ILE A 143 -34.86 -21.13 -16.62
C ILE A 143 -34.67 -21.75 -18.01
N PRO A 144 -35.75 -22.22 -18.65
CA PRO A 144 -35.68 -22.90 -19.94
C PRO A 144 -34.98 -22.06 -21.01
N GLY A 145 -34.11 -22.70 -21.79
CA GLY A 145 -33.44 -22.06 -22.93
C GLY A 145 -32.25 -21.16 -22.59
N LEU A 146 -32.04 -20.75 -21.33
CA LEU A 146 -30.96 -19.82 -20.94
C LEU A 146 -29.58 -20.32 -21.39
N ARG A 147 -29.23 -21.57 -21.08
CA ARG A 147 -27.91 -22.14 -21.45
C ARG A 147 -27.71 -22.14 -22.96
N LYS A 148 -28.76 -22.48 -23.72
CA LYS A 148 -28.72 -22.55 -25.20
C LYS A 148 -28.57 -21.14 -25.79
N ALA A 149 -29.30 -20.16 -25.26
CA ALA A 149 -29.23 -18.77 -25.69
C ALA A 149 -27.85 -18.16 -25.42
N VAL A 150 -27.29 -18.38 -24.22
CA VAL A 150 -25.93 -17.91 -23.89
C VAL A 150 -24.90 -18.56 -24.80
N ALA A 151 -25.01 -19.87 -25.07
CA ALA A 151 -24.10 -20.55 -25.98
C ALA A 151 -24.19 -19.98 -27.41
N SER A 152 -25.40 -19.81 -27.95
CA SER A 152 -25.61 -19.23 -29.29
C SER A 152 -25.03 -17.83 -29.39
N TYR A 153 -25.35 -16.96 -28.42
CA TYR A 153 -24.87 -15.58 -28.36
C TYR A 153 -23.34 -15.50 -28.38
N PHE A 154 -22.65 -16.26 -27.54
CA PHE A 154 -21.19 -16.22 -27.49
C PHE A 154 -20.52 -16.94 -28.65
N THR A 155 -21.18 -17.91 -29.30
CA THR A 155 -20.71 -18.48 -30.57
C THR A 155 -20.74 -17.43 -31.68
N GLU A 156 -21.87 -16.73 -31.83
CA GLU A 156 -22.00 -15.64 -32.79
C GLU A 156 -20.99 -14.53 -32.52
N ALA A 157 -20.84 -14.10 -31.25
CA ALA A 157 -19.87 -13.08 -30.87
C ALA A 157 -18.41 -13.51 -31.15
N THR A 158 -18.07 -14.79 -30.98
CA THR A 158 -16.73 -15.31 -31.30
C THR A 158 -16.47 -15.30 -32.80
N ASN A 159 -17.48 -15.59 -33.62
CA ASN A 159 -17.37 -15.54 -35.08
C ASN A 159 -17.12 -14.11 -35.61
N LEU A 160 -17.47 -13.07 -34.87
CA LEU A 160 -17.19 -11.68 -35.24
C LEU A 160 -15.69 -11.35 -35.18
N ILE A 161 -14.87 -12.09 -34.42
CA ILE A 161 -13.43 -11.82 -34.26
C ILE A 161 -12.73 -11.77 -35.63
N VAL A 162 -12.99 -12.75 -36.50
CA VAL A 162 -12.37 -12.83 -37.83
C VAL A 162 -12.83 -11.73 -38.80
N HIS A 163 -13.84 -10.95 -38.44
CA HIS A 163 -14.40 -9.86 -39.26
C HIS A 163 -14.16 -8.49 -38.63
N THR A 164 -13.25 -8.40 -37.66
CA THR A 164 -12.97 -7.17 -36.91
C THR A 164 -11.57 -6.68 -37.20
N ASN A 165 -11.43 -5.36 -37.36
CA ASN A 165 -10.14 -4.70 -37.52
C ASN A 165 -9.20 -5.06 -36.36
N GLU A 166 -7.96 -5.38 -36.69
CA GLU A 166 -6.95 -5.82 -35.73
C GLU A 166 -6.70 -4.80 -34.61
N VAL A 167 -6.68 -3.50 -34.93
CA VAL A 167 -6.48 -2.42 -33.94
C VAL A 167 -7.64 -2.38 -32.95
N VAL A 168 -8.88 -2.60 -33.41
CA VAL A 168 -10.06 -2.67 -32.54
C VAL A 168 -9.98 -3.89 -31.63
N LEU A 169 -9.54 -5.04 -32.14
CA LEU A 169 -9.34 -6.26 -31.35
C LEU A 169 -8.23 -6.10 -30.30
N GLN A 170 -7.13 -5.45 -30.65
CA GLN A 170 -6.03 -5.15 -29.74
C GLN A 170 -6.47 -4.17 -28.64
N ARG A 171 -7.25 -3.13 -29.00
CA ARG A 171 -7.84 -2.18 -28.04
C ARG A 171 -8.85 -2.86 -27.11
N LEU A 172 -9.76 -3.69 -27.61
CA LEU A 172 -10.66 -4.50 -26.78
C LEU A 172 -9.91 -5.47 -25.85
N ASN A 173 -8.75 -5.96 -26.26
CA ASN A 173 -7.95 -6.86 -25.44
C ASN A 173 -7.10 -6.14 -24.37
N SER A 174 -7.03 -4.81 -24.43
CA SER A 174 -6.29 -3.98 -23.48
C SER A 174 -7.13 -3.80 -22.21
N ALA A 175 -6.78 -4.52 -21.14
CA ALA A 175 -7.60 -4.68 -19.94
C ALA A 175 -7.67 -3.46 -19.01
N ASP A 176 -6.94 -2.38 -19.31
CA ASP A 176 -6.82 -1.21 -18.43
C ASP A 176 -6.76 0.06 -19.29
N PRO A 177 -7.82 0.90 -19.31
CA PRO A 177 -7.82 2.14 -20.06
C PRO A 177 -6.76 3.14 -19.55
N ASN A 178 -6.23 2.91 -18.35
CA ASN A 178 -5.22 3.76 -17.72
C ASN A 178 -3.78 3.22 -17.87
N LYS A 179 -3.59 2.08 -18.55
CA LYS A 179 -2.25 1.63 -18.98
C LYS A 179 -1.98 2.17 -20.38
N ASP A 180 -0.91 2.94 -20.51
CA ASP A 180 -0.40 3.35 -21.81
C ASP A 180 0.05 2.13 -22.63
N GLY A 181 -0.54 1.97 -23.80
CA GLY A 181 -0.17 0.97 -24.79
C GLY A 181 -1.35 0.09 -25.20
N ILE A 182 -1.50 -0.10 -26.50
CA ILE A 182 -2.39 -1.11 -27.05
C ILE A 182 -1.74 -2.48 -26.82
N ASN A 183 -2.50 -3.46 -26.33
CA ASN A 183 -2.01 -4.82 -26.24
C ASN A 183 -1.66 -5.33 -27.66
N ASN A 184 -0.38 -5.58 -27.91
CA ASN A 184 0.09 -6.09 -29.21
C ASN A 184 -0.55 -7.43 -29.61
N THR A 185 -1.18 -8.14 -28.66
CA THR A 185 -1.95 -9.34 -28.95
C THR A 185 -3.43 -8.97 -29.18
N PRO A 186 -3.96 -9.15 -30.41
CA PRO A 186 -5.38 -8.97 -30.68
C PRO A 186 -6.23 -9.91 -29.83
N LEU A 187 -7.47 -9.51 -29.52
CA LEU A 187 -8.47 -10.43 -29.01
C LEU A 187 -8.64 -11.57 -30.03
N HIS A 188 -8.32 -12.79 -29.61
CA HIS A 188 -8.35 -13.98 -30.45
C HIS A 188 -9.18 -15.08 -29.79
N ASN A 189 -9.56 -16.07 -30.59
CA ASN A 189 -10.28 -17.22 -30.08
C ASN A 189 -9.36 -18.05 -29.18
N HIS A 190 -9.66 -18.06 -27.87
CA HIS A 190 -8.86 -18.77 -26.87
C HIS A 190 -9.22 -20.27 -26.75
N HIS A 191 -10.26 -20.76 -27.45
CA HIS A 191 -10.77 -22.12 -27.25
C HIS A 191 -10.07 -23.14 -28.16
N GLN A 192 -9.14 -23.90 -27.59
CA GLN A 192 -8.54 -25.08 -28.23
C GLN A 192 -9.46 -26.34 -28.18
N GLY A 193 -10.78 -26.18 -27.94
CA GLY A 193 -11.78 -27.26 -27.98
C GLY A 193 -13.09 -26.98 -27.20
N ASP A 194 -14.15 -27.75 -27.49
CA ASP A 194 -15.53 -27.57 -26.97
C ASP A 194 -15.63 -27.57 -25.44
N LYS A 195 -14.79 -28.35 -24.75
CA LYS A 195 -14.76 -28.42 -23.28
C LYS A 195 -14.39 -27.08 -22.64
N THR A 196 -13.48 -26.32 -23.26
CA THR A 196 -13.06 -25.01 -22.74
C THR A 196 -14.17 -23.99 -22.92
N PHE A 197 -14.84 -23.97 -24.09
CA PHE A 197 -15.95 -23.07 -24.37
C PHE A 197 -17.10 -23.24 -23.37
N GLY A 198 -17.50 -24.49 -23.08
CA GLY A 198 -18.54 -24.78 -22.08
C GLY A 198 -18.20 -24.26 -20.68
N GLN A 199 -16.92 -24.25 -20.29
CA GLN A 199 -16.50 -23.70 -19.00
C GLN A 199 -16.56 -22.17 -18.91
N TYR A 200 -16.41 -21.46 -20.03
CA TYR A 200 -16.57 -20.01 -20.11
C TYR A 200 -18.05 -19.62 -20.04
N ILE A 201 -18.88 -20.28 -20.86
CA ILE A 201 -20.32 -20.11 -20.87
C ILE A 201 -20.93 -20.32 -19.48
N ASN A 202 -20.52 -21.38 -18.77
CA ASN A 202 -21.10 -21.72 -17.47
C ASN A 202 -21.01 -20.57 -16.45
N VAL A 203 -19.91 -19.82 -16.42
CA VAL A 203 -19.78 -18.68 -15.49
C VAL A 203 -20.78 -17.58 -15.83
N ILE A 204 -21.01 -17.31 -17.12
CA ILE A 204 -21.97 -16.31 -17.58
C ILE A 204 -23.41 -16.78 -17.35
N VAL A 205 -23.71 -18.06 -17.59
CA VAL A 205 -25.02 -18.66 -17.28
C VAL A 205 -25.35 -18.51 -15.80
N ARG A 206 -24.39 -18.77 -14.90
CA ARG A 206 -24.57 -18.61 -13.45
C ARG A 206 -24.80 -17.15 -13.05
N LEU A 207 -24.08 -16.20 -13.67
CA LEU A 207 -24.31 -14.77 -13.46
C LEU A 207 -25.72 -14.37 -13.88
N LEU A 208 -26.14 -14.73 -15.08
CA LEU A 208 -27.47 -14.41 -15.58
C LEU A 208 -28.58 -15.08 -14.76
N ALA A 209 -28.39 -16.34 -14.37
CA ALA A 209 -29.31 -17.03 -13.47
C ALA A 209 -29.42 -16.33 -12.11
N SER A 210 -28.31 -15.82 -11.56
CA SER A 210 -28.33 -15.07 -10.30
C SER A 210 -29.11 -13.75 -10.38
N LEU A 211 -29.19 -13.13 -11.56
CA LEU A 211 -29.98 -11.93 -11.82
C LEU A 211 -31.45 -12.24 -12.10
N LEU A 212 -31.73 -13.40 -12.70
CA LEU A 212 -33.08 -13.85 -13.06
C LEU A 212 -33.83 -14.51 -11.89
N ARG A 213 -33.10 -14.97 -10.86
CA ARG A 213 -33.69 -15.49 -9.62
C ARG A 213 -34.26 -14.36 -8.77
N GLU A 214 -35.37 -14.62 -8.10
CA GLU A 214 -35.93 -13.72 -7.08
C GLU A 214 -35.55 -14.21 -5.67
N PRO A 215 -34.53 -13.62 -5.04
CA PRO A 215 -34.16 -13.95 -3.66
C PRO A 215 -35.10 -13.33 -2.63
N GLU A 216 -35.18 -14.01 -1.48
CA GLU A 216 -35.93 -13.57 -0.31
C GLU A 216 -35.10 -12.59 0.52
N HIS A 217 -33.82 -12.90 0.78
CA HIS A 217 -33.02 -12.16 1.76
C HIS A 217 -31.95 -11.25 1.12
N TYR A 218 -31.22 -11.73 0.11
CA TYR A 218 -30.12 -10.98 -0.49
C TYR A 218 -30.45 -10.51 -1.91
N ARG A 219 -30.54 -9.20 -2.14
CA ARG A 219 -30.73 -8.62 -3.47
C ARG A 219 -29.47 -7.92 -3.95
N MET A 220 -29.04 -8.26 -5.17
CA MET A 220 -28.00 -7.50 -5.87
C MET A 220 -28.49 -6.09 -6.18
N PRO A 221 -27.59 -5.10 -6.24
CA PRO A 221 -27.93 -3.78 -6.76
C PRO A 221 -28.53 -3.88 -8.17
N VAL A 222 -29.58 -3.14 -8.46
CA VAL A 222 -30.17 -3.07 -9.81
C VAL A 222 -30.54 -1.64 -10.13
N THR A 223 -30.38 -1.27 -11.40
CA THR A 223 -30.96 -0.04 -11.94
C THR A 223 -32.33 -0.33 -12.55
N GLU A 224 -33.16 0.69 -12.74
CA GLU A 224 -34.44 0.51 -13.46
C GLU A 224 -34.23 -0.06 -14.87
N GLN A 225 -33.14 0.30 -15.54
CA GLN A 225 -32.78 -0.24 -16.85
C GLN A 225 -32.45 -1.75 -16.78
N LEU A 226 -31.64 -2.17 -15.80
CA LEU A 226 -31.31 -3.59 -15.63
C LEU A 226 -32.55 -4.39 -15.22
N LYS A 227 -33.34 -3.87 -14.28
CA LYS A 227 -34.60 -4.49 -13.83
C LYS A 227 -35.59 -4.69 -14.98
N SER A 228 -35.77 -3.67 -15.82
CA SER A 228 -36.61 -3.75 -17.02
C SER A 228 -36.10 -4.80 -18.02
N ALA A 229 -34.79 -4.86 -18.26
CA ALA A 229 -34.19 -5.84 -19.16
C ALA A 229 -34.33 -7.28 -18.63
N VAL A 230 -34.13 -7.49 -17.32
CA VAL A 230 -34.30 -8.80 -16.67
C VAL A 230 -35.75 -9.26 -16.75
N GLN A 231 -36.72 -8.38 -16.49
CA GLN A 231 -38.15 -8.71 -16.56
C GLN A 231 -38.59 -9.06 -18.01
N SER A 232 -38.11 -8.30 -18.98
CA SER A 232 -38.36 -8.53 -20.41
C SER A 232 -37.83 -9.90 -20.84
N ALA A 233 -36.59 -10.21 -20.46
CA ALA A 233 -35.97 -11.50 -20.77
C ALA A 233 -36.72 -12.67 -20.11
N LEU A 234 -37.13 -12.55 -18.84
CA LEU A 234 -37.87 -13.61 -18.15
C LEU A 234 -39.19 -13.94 -18.86
N THR A 235 -39.88 -12.91 -19.37
CA THR A 235 -41.10 -13.07 -20.17
C THR A 235 -40.78 -13.78 -21.49
N SER A 236 -39.75 -13.33 -22.22
CA SER A 236 -39.34 -13.93 -23.50
C SER A 236 -38.87 -15.40 -23.36
N PHE A 237 -38.14 -15.75 -22.29
CA PHE A 237 -37.73 -17.13 -22.01
C PHE A 237 -38.90 -18.05 -21.68
N THR A 238 -40.02 -17.50 -21.20
CA THR A 238 -41.23 -18.27 -20.86
C THR A 238 -42.14 -18.43 -22.08
N ASP A 239 -42.28 -17.38 -22.90
CA ASP A 239 -43.30 -17.29 -23.94
C ASP A 239 -42.80 -17.59 -25.36
N SER A 240 -41.49 -17.45 -25.63
CA SER A 240 -40.88 -17.59 -26.96
C SER A 240 -39.90 -18.76 -27.05
N VAL A 241 -39.87 -19.43 -28.19
CA VAL A 241 -38.89 -20.49 -28.54
C VAL A 241 -37.82 -19.96 -29.50
N ASP A 242 -37.90 -18.68 -29.90
CA ASP A 242 -36.94 -18.08 -30.82
C ASP A 242 -35.62 -17.73 -30.12
N ILE A 243 -34.58 -18.47 -30.50
CA ILE A 243 -33.23 -18.27 -29.98
C ILE A 243 -32.66 -16.88 -30.32
N THR A 244 -33.11 -16.28 -31.43
CA THR A 244 -32.66 -14.95 -31.88
C THR A 244 -33.19 -13.86 -30.97
N GLU A 245 -34.45 -13.98 -30.57
CA GLU A 245 -35.11 -13.10 -29.59
C GLU A 245 -34.41 -13.21 -28.23
N HIS A 246 -34.15 -14.44 -27.77
CA HIS A 246 -33.39 -14.69 -26.54
C HIS A 246 -31.99 -14.07 -26.59
N CYS A 247 -31.26 -14.20 -27.70
CA CYS A 247 -29.95 -13.55 -27.89
C CYS A 247 -30.03 -12.02 -27.83
N SER A 248 -31.12 -11.42 -28.32
CA SER A 248 -31.35 -9.98 -28.24
C SER A 248 -31.60 -9.51 -26.81
N GLU A 249 -32.46 -10.21 -26.06
CA GLU A 249 -32.74 -9.91 -24.66
C GLU A 249 -31.50 -10.10 -23.77
N LEU A 250 -30.73 -11.17 -24.01
CA LEU A 250 -29.43 -11.38 -23.35
C LEU A 250 -28.47 -10.22 -23.59
N HIS A 251 -28.33 -9.78 -24.84
CA HIS A 251 -27.48 -8.64 -25.16
C HIS A 251 -27.90 -7.37 -24.40
N ARG A 252 -29.21 -7.15 -24.27
CA ARG A 252 -29.79 -6.01 -23.55
C ARG A 252 -29.47 -6.06 -22.06
N ILE A 253 -29.56 -7.23 -21.43
CA ILE A 253 -29.13 -7.44 -20.03
C ILE A 253 -27.64 -7.17 -19.87
N LEU A 254 -26.80 -7.78 -20.72
CA LEU A 254 -25.34 -7.66 -20.62
C LEU A 254 -24.86 -6.22 -20.80
N LEU A 255 -25.48 -5.44 -21.71
CA LEU A 255 -25.20 -4.01 -21.83
C LEU A 255 -25.66 -3.22 -20.61
N ALA A 256 -26.88 -3.47 -20.11
CA ALA A 256 -27.38 -2.79 -18.91
C ALA A 256 -26.54 -3.11 -17.66
N LEU A 257 -25.90 -4.28 -17.62
CA LEU A 257 -25.01 -4.71 -16.55
C LEU A 257 -23.62 -4.09 -16.66
N TRP A 258 -22.99 -4.16 -17.84
CA TRP A 258 -21.57 -3.84 -18.02
C TRP A 258 -21.29 -2.42 -18.55
N LYS A 259 -22.28 -1.72 -19.11
CA LYS A 259 -22.14 -0.33 -19.55
C LYS A 259 -22.61 0.68 -18.49
N THR A 260 -23.27 0.21 -17.43
CA THR A 260 -23.76 1.05 -16.34
C THR A 260 -22.63 1.33 -15.35
N LYS A 261 -22.44 2.60 -15.00
CA LYS A 261 -21.60 3.01 -13.86
C LYS A 261 -22.41 2.79 -12.58
N TRP A 262 -21.90 1.96 -11.67
CA TRP A 262 -22.55 1.66 -10.41
C TRP A 262 -22.10 2.65 -9.33
N GLU A 263 -23.06 3.39 -8.75
CA GLU A 263 -22.80 4.39 -7.70
C GLU A 263 -22.95 3.80 -6.30
N ALA A 264 -22.33 4.47 -5.32
CA ALA A 264 -22.38 4.04 -3.94
C ALA A 264 -23.78 4.21 -3.34
N THR A 265 -24.30 3.15 -2.73
CA THR A 265 -25.56 3.16 -1.97
C THR A 265 -25.28 2.89 -0.49
N GLU A 266 -26.11 3.41 0.41
CA GLU A 266 -25.94 3.24 1.87
C GLU A 266 -26.03 1.75 2.31
N ASN A 267 -26.70 0.91 1.51
CA ASN A 267 -27.07 -0.45 1.91
C ASN A 267 -26.11 -1.55 1.40
N HIS A 268 -25.19 -1.26 0.48
CA HIS A 268 -24.30 -2.27 -0.11
C HIS A 268 -22.85 -1.81 -0.07
N THR A 269 -21.95 -2.62 0.49
CA THR A 269 -20.50 -2.34 0.44
C THR A 269 -19.85 -2.64 -0.92
N ILE A 270 -20.56 -3.36 -1.79
CA ILE A 270 -20.17 -3.68 -3.18
C ILE A 270 -21.36 -3.29 -4.06
N HIS A 271 -21.13 -2.42 -5.04
CA HIS A 271 -22.22 -1.79 -5.81
C HIS A 271 -22.42 -2.40 -7.20
N ASP A 272 -21.41 -3.07 -7.75
CA ASP A 272 -21.48 -3.73 -9.06
C ASP A 272 -22.07 -5.15 -8.91
N PRO A 273 -23.17 -5.50 -9.61
CA PRO A 273 -23.79 -6.82 -9.50
C PRO A 273 -22.91 -7.95 -10.01
N THR A 274 -22.01 -7.70 -10.96
CA THR A 274 -21.00 -8.67 -11.40
C THR A 274 -20.02 -8.99 -10.26
N MET A 275 -19.66 -7.98 -9.46
CA MET A 275 -18.82 -8.16 -8.27
C MET A 275 -19.57 -8.82 -7.12
N CYS A 276 -20.86 -8.51 -6.94
CA CYS A 276 -21.75 -9.20 -6.01
C CYS A 276 -21.88 -10.68 -6.36
N PHE A 277 -22.11 -11.00 -7.64
CA PHE A 277 -22.11 -12.36 -8.15
C PHE A 277 -20.79 -13.07 -7.86
N LEU A 278 -19.64 -12.41 -8.03
CA LEU A 278 -18.34 -13.03 -7.71
C LEU A 278 -18.20 -13.36 -6.22
N ALA A 279 -18.72 -12.51 -5.33
CA ALA A 279 -18.77 -12.81 -3.90
C ALA A 279 -19.61 -14.06 -3.62
N LEU A 280 -20.84 -14.13 -4.14
CA LEU A 280 -21.71 -15.31 -4.02
C LEU A 280 -21.09 -16.57 -4.65
N PHE A 281 -20.53 -16.44 -5.86
CA PHE A 281 -19.90 -17.52 -6.61
C PHE A 281 -18.72 -18.13 -5.86
N SER A 282 -18.03 -17.31 -5.07
CA SER A 282 -16.89 -17.74 -4.26
C SER A 282 -17.27 -18.36 -2.93
N LEU A 283 -18.53 -18.32 -2.51
CA LEU A 283 -18.99 -18.93 -1.26
C LEU A 283 -19.11 -20.46 -1.44
N GLU A 284 -18.39 -21.23 -0.63
CA GLU A 284 -18.41 -22.70 -0.63
C GLU A 284 -19.47 -23.23 0.36
N LEU A 285 -19.89 -24.50 0.20
CA LEU A 285 -20.86 -25.16 1.09
C LEU A 285 -20.43 -25.21 2.57
N SER A 286 -19.13 -25.06 2.85
CA SER A 286 -18.61 -24.95 4.21
C SER A 286 -18.85 -23.57 4.86
N GLY A 287 -19.37 -22.60 4.11
CA GLY A 287 -19.43 -21.19 4.52
C GLY A 287 -18.09 -20.46 4.38
N GLU A 288 -17.06 -21.11 3.84
CA GLU A 288 -15.78 -20.47 3.54
C GLU A 288 -15.77 -19.85 2.14
N PHE A 289 -14.95 -18.81 1.94
CA PHE A 289 -14.75 -18.21 0.64
C PHE A 289 -13.59 -18.87 -0.12
N ALA A 290 -13.81 -19.14 -1.40
CA ALA A 290 -12.82 -19.65 -2.32
C ALA A 290 -11.61 -18.71 -2.44
N GLY A 291 -10.42 -19.26 -2.28
CA GLY A 291 -9.17 -18.52 -2.43
C GLY A 291 -8.89 -18.04 -3.86
N PRO A 292 -7.82 -17.24 -4.07
CA PRO A 292 -7.48 -16.69 -5.38
C PRO A 292 -7.36 -17.73 -6.49
N LYS A 293 -6.76 -18.89 -6.21
CA LYS A 293 -6.54 -19.98 -7.19
C LYS A 293 -7.84 -20.47 -7.85
N LYS A 294 -8.94 -20.50 -7.09
CA LYS A 294 -10.26 -20.95 -7.60
C LYS A 294 -11.07 -19.81 -8.23
N THR A 295 -10.68 -18.56 -8.00
CA THR A 295 -11.49 -17.38 -8.33
C THR A 295 -10.95 -16.59 -9.53
N THR A 296 -9.64 -16.65 -9.80
CA THR A 296 -9.03 -15.98 -10.97
C THR A 296 -9.56 -16.50 -12.31
N GLY A 297 -9.81 -17.81 -12.42
CA GLY A 297 -10.38 -18.42 -13.63
C GLY A 297 -11.77 -17.86 -14.00
N PRO A 298 -12.75 -17.88 -13.08
CA PRO A 298 -14.04 -17.22 -13.27
C PRO A 298 -13.94 -15.74 -13.65
N ILE A 299 -13.08 -14.96 -13.00
CA ILE A 299 -12.86 -13.54 -13.33
C ILE A 299 -12.39 -13.40 -14.79
N ALA A 300 -11.41 -14.20 -15.22
CA ALA A 300 -10.92 -14.16 -16.60
C ALA A 300 -12.03 -14.49 -17.62
N LYS A 301 -12.93 -15.42 -17.29
CA LYS A 301 -14.10 -15.79 -18.12
C LYS A 301 -15.13 -14.67 -18.20
N LEU A 302 -15.38 -13.95 -17.09
CA LEU A 302 -16.23 -12.75 -17.10
C LEU A 302 -15.61 -11.64 -17.94
N CYS A 303 -14.31 -11.36 -17.79
CA CYS A 303 -13.61 -10.38 -18.63
C CYS A 303 -13.70 -10.74 -20.12
N TRP A 304 -13.56 -12.02 -20.46
CA TRP A 304 -13.77 -12.49 -21.83
C TRP A 304 -15.21 -12.26 -22.32
N GLY A 305 -16.22 -12.55 -21.47
CA GLY A 305 -17.62 -12.31 -21.79
C GLY A 305 -17.93 -10.83 -22.03
N ILE A 306 -17.38 -9.94 -21.20
CA ILE A 306 -17.46 -8.48 -21.37
C ILE A 306 -16.90 -8.07 -22.72
N LYS A 307 -15.68 -8.51 -23.06
CA LYS A 307 -15.02 -8.18 -24.33
C LYS A 307 -15.85 -8.60 -25.55
N LEU A 308 -16.41 -9.81 -25.54
CA LEU A 308 -17.26 -10.28 -26.64
C LEU A 308 -18.62 -9.58 -26.72
N CYS A 309 -19.19 -9.17 -25.60
CA CYS A 309 -20.39 -8.35 -25.61
C CYS A 309 -20.13 -6.98 -26.21
N MET A 310 -19.02 -6.34 -25.83
CA MET A 310 -18.59 -5.07 -26.44
C MET A 310 -18.31 -5.23 -27.93
N LEU A 311 -17.63 -6.30 -28.35
CA LEU A 311 -17.42 -6.63 -29.76
C LEU A 311 -18.75 -6.75 -30.53
N THR A 312 -19.71 -7.48 -29.97
CA THR A 312 -21.05 -7.63 -30.56
C THR A 312 -21.74 -6.28 -30.71
N GLN A 313 -21.61 -5.39 -29.72
CA GLN A 313 -22.20 -4.06 -29.78
C GLN A 313 -21.55 -3.17 -30.85
N ILE A 314 -20.22 -3.26 -31.05
CA ILE A 314 -19.53 -2.55 -32.16
C ILE A 314 -20.16 -2.93 -33.49
N HIS A 315 -20.29 -4.24 -33.76
CA HIS A 315 -20.86 -4.73 -35.02
C HIS A 315 -22.33 -4.35 -35.19
N ARG A 316 -23.12 -4.32 -34.11
CA ARG A 316 -24.51 -3.84 -34.14
C ARG A 316 -24.60 -2.36 -34.50
N LEU A 317 -23.75 -1.50 -33.94
CA LEU A 317 -23.73 -0.05 -34.25
C LEU A 317 -23.34 0.23 -35.71
N VAL A 318 -22.40 -0.55 -36.26
CA VAL A 318 -22.03 -0.44 -37.68
C VAL A 318 -23.17 -0.95 -38.57
N SER A 319 -23.77 -2.08 -38.23
CA SER A 319 -24.86 -2.69 -39.02
C SER A 319 -26.16 -1.87 -38.99
N SER A 320 -26.43 -1.15 -37.89
CA SER A 320 -27.59 -0.25 -37.79
C SER A 320 -27.39 1.08 -38.51
N GLY A 321 -26.18 1.38 -39.00
CA GLY A 321 -25.83 2.66 -39.60
C GLY A 321 -25.64 3.79 -38.58
N GLU A 322 -25.55 3.49 -37.29
CA GLU A 322 -25.30 4.47 -36.24
C GLU A 322 -23.84 4.94 -36.17
N CYS A 323 -22.91 4.15 -36.72
CA CYS A 323 -21.49 4.45 -36.86
C CYS A 323 -21.02 4.02 -38.26
N ASN A 324 -20.10 4.76 -38.87
CA ASN A 324 -19.64 4.50 -40.23
C ASN A 324 -18.64 3.33 -40.29
N ASP A 325 -17.86 3.14 -39.23
CA ASP A 325 -16.88 2.06 -39.13
C ASP A 325 -16.73 1.51 -37.70
N GLN A 326 -15.98 0.41 -37.59
CA GLN A 326 -15.76 -0.30 -36.33
C GLN A 326 -14.95 0.51 -35.31
N MET A 327 -14.15 1.47 -35.76
CA MET A 327 -13.31 2.29 -34.90
C MET A 327 -14.14 3.39 -34.25
N GLU A 328 -14.98 4.08 -35.03
CA GLU A 328 -15.99 5.03 -34.53
C GLU A 328 -16.96 4.35 -33.55
N ALA A 329 -17.44 3.14 -33.89
CA ALA A 329 -18.29 2.35 -33.02
C ALA A 329 -17.58 1.94 -31.72
N PHE A 330 -16.28 1.61 -31.77
CA PHE A 330 -15.47 1.32 -30.58
C PHE A 330 -15.34 2.55 -29.68
N GLU A 331 -15.03 3.73 -30.22
CA GLU A 331 -14.89 4.98 -29.46
C GLU A 331 -16.19 5.40 -28.77
N ARG A 332 -17.34 5.11 -29.39
CA ARG A 332 -18.66 5.39 -28.80
C ARG A 332 -19.03 4.46 -27.63
N ILE A 333 -18.43 3.27 -27.55
CA ILE A 333 -18.69 2.32 -26.46
C ILE A 333 -17.60 2.33 -25.39
N ALA A 334 -16.38 2.71 -25.74
CA ALA A 334 -15.26 2.77 -24.81
C ALA A 334 -15.24 4.14 -24.10
N PRO A 335 -15.22 4.19 -22.76
CA PRO A 335 -14.96 5.43 -22.03
C PRO A 335 -13.46 5.78 -22.06
N PHE A 336 -12.82 5.70 -23.23
CA PHE A 336 -11.39 5.94 -23.36
C PHE A 336 -11.16 7.40 -23.77
N VAL A 337 -11.07 8.26 -22.76
CA VAL A 337 -10.25 9.46 -22.89
C VAL A 337 -8.82 9.01 -22.54
N PRO A 338 -7.80 9.25 -23.37
CA PRO A 338 -6.43 8.95 -22.98
C PRO A 338 -6.14 9.67 -21.66
N SER A 339 -5.80 8.90 -20.62
CA SER A 339 -5.49 9.47 -19.31
C SER A 339 -4.25 10.34 -19.38
N ILE A 340 -3.35 10.13 -20.36
CA ILE A 340 -2.13 10.90 -20.57
C ILE A 340 -2.09 11.51 -21.97
N ILE A 341 -1.87 12.82 -22.06
CA ILE A 341 -1.68 13.55 -23.32
C ILE A 341 -0.41 14.40 -23.22
N TRP A 342 0.61 14.09 -24.02
CA TRP A 342 1.83 14.91 -24.08
C TRP A 342 1.55 16.26 -24.73
N THR A 343 1.79 17.34 -23.97
CA THR A 343 1.68 18.73 -24.46
C THR A 343 2.99 19.22 -25.05
N ASP A 344 4.11 18.71 -24.54
CA ASP A 344 5.43 18.88 -25.13
C ASP A 344 5.81 17.61 -25.92
N ARG A 345 5.91 17.75 -27.25
CA ARG A 345 6.26 16.66 -28.16
C ARG A 345 7.72 16.69 -28.61
N GLU A 346 8.46 17.73 -28.24
CA GLU A 346 9.87 17.88 -28.60
C GLU A 346 10.75 17.29 -27.51
N ASN A 347 10.56 17.73 -26.27
CA ASN A 347 11.41 17.34 -25.14
C ASN A 347 10.72 16.38 -24.17
N TRP A 348 9.42 16.14 -24.33
CA TRP A 348 8.62 15.25 -23.47
C TRP A 348 8.71 15.63 -21.99
N THR A 349 8.73 16.93 -21.69
CA THR A 349 8.84 17.45 -20.32
C THR A 349 7.47 17.75 -19.68
N GLU A 350 6.40 17.83 -20.48
CA GLU A 350 5.06 18.16 -20.00
C GLU A 350 3.97 17.25 -20.59
N LEU A 351 3.02 16.88 -19.74
CA LEU A 351 1.82 16.12 -20.11
C LEU A 351 0.59 16.61 -19.36
N LEU A 352 -0.59 16.26 -19.86
CA LEU A 352 -1.86 16.30 -19.14
C LEU A 352 -2.18 14.90 -18.63
N TYR A 353 -2.50 14.77 -17.35
CA TYR A 353 -3.05 13.57 -16.73
C TYR A 353 -4.52 13.81 -16.36
N GLU A 354 -5.47 13.15 -17.03
CA GLU A 354 -6.92 13.36 -16.81
C GLU A 354 -7.35 14.85 -16.86
N GLY A 355 -6.63 15.66 -17.65
CA GLY A 355 -6.84 17.10 -17.78
C GLY A 355 -5.95 17.97 -16.89
N GLU A 356 -5.30 17.41 -15.89
CA GLU A 356 -4.38 18.13 -14.98
C GLU A 356 -2.97 18.21 -15.57
N ARG A 357 -2.33 19.38 -15.52
CA ARG A 357 -0.98 19.57 -16.08
C ARG A 357 0.09 19.02 -15.13
N PHE A 358 1.00 18.22 -15.67
CA PHE A 358 2.18 17.73 -14.96
C PHE A 358 3.45 18.04 -15.77
N SER A 359 4.49 18.50 -15.07
CA SER A 359 5.76 18.94 -15.65
C SER A 359 6.91 18.27 -14.90
N LEU A 360 7.88 17.73 -15.65
CA LEU A 360 9.09 17.11 -15.10
C LEU A 360 9.94 18.12 -14.30
N PRO A 361 10.20 19.36 -14.78
CA PRO A 361 10.84 20.40 -13.98
C PRO A 361 10.16 20.67 -12.62
N ARG A 362 8.83 20.69 -12.57
CA ARG A 362 8.09 20.86 -11.30
C ARG A 362 8.29 19.67 -10.37
N LEU A 363 8.42 18.45 -10.90
CA LEU A 363 8.75 17.26 -10.11
C LEU A 363 10.18 17.32 -9.54
N GLN A 364 11.14 17.81 -10.32
CA GLN A 364 12.51 18.04 -9.86
C GLN A 364 12.52 19.06 -8.70
N GLU A 365 11.78 20.17 -8.83
CA GLU A 365 11.61 21.15 -7.76
C GLU A 365 10.98 20.57 -6.49
N VAL A 366 9.96 19.71 -6.62
CA VAL A 366 9.40 18.98 -5.47
C VAL A 366 10.47 18.16 -4.77
N LEU A 367 11.32 17.46 -5.52
CA LEU A 367 12.37 16.63 -4.95
C LEU A 367 13.39 17.47 -4.20
N THR A 368 13.87 18.58 -4.76
CA THR A 368 14.76 19.52 -4.06
C THR A 368 14.16 19.97 -2.73
N ASN A 369 12.90 20.41 -2.72
CA ASN A 369 12.22 20.85 -1.49
C ASN A 369 12.08 19.72 -0.45
N VAL A 370 11.83 18.49 -0.90
CA VAL A 370 11.73 17.31 -0.03
C VAL A 370 13.10 16.93 0.53
N GLU A 371 14.15 16.97 -0.28
CA GLU A 371 15.53 16.67 0.13
C GLU A 371 16.05 17.67 1.17
N GLU A 372 15.83 18.97 0.94
CA GLU A 372 16.12 20.03 1.92
C GLU A 372 15.42 19.75 3.26
N GLN A 373 14.11 19.46 3.23
CA GLN A 373 13.37 19.18 4.46
C GLN A 373 13.85 17.90 5.16
N ILE A 374 14.21 16.86 4.40
CA ILE A 374 14.77 15.62 4.95
C ILE A 374 16.07 15.93 5.70
N VAL A 375 16.97 16.71 5.10
CA VAL A 375 18.24 17.11 5.71
C VAL A 375 18.02 17.95 6.96
N ASP A 376 17.12 18.94 6.91
CA ASP A 376 16.79 19.81 8.04
C ASP A 376 16.22 19.00 9.23
N LEU A 377 15.27 18.09 8.96
CA LEU A 377 14.73 17.22 10.00
C LEU A 377 15.82 16.33 10.59
N TRP A 378 16.63 15.71 9.73
CA TRP A 378 17.72 14.85 10.16
C TRP A 378 18.71 15.58 11.04
N GLN A 379 19.21 16.73 10.62
CA GLN A 379 20.22 17.49 11.34
C GLN A 379 19.64 18.13 12.60
N GLU A 380 18.55 18.89 12.50
CA GLU A 380 18.07 19.70 13.62
C GLU A 380 17.19 18.93 14.61
N ARG A 381 16.30 18.07 14.11
CA ARG A 381 15.22 17.48 14.93
C ARG A 381 15.51 16.05 15.35
N ILE A 382 16.35 15.32 14.61
CA ILE A 382 16.77 13.95 14.93
C ILE A 382 18.16 13.95 15.56
N LEU A 383 19.15 14.58 14.92
CA LEU A 383 20.52 14.62 15.43
C LEU A 383 20.79 15.76 16.40
N PHE A 384 19.89 16.74 16.52
CA PHE A 384 20.10 17.92 17.38
C PHE A 384 21.44 18.64 17.07
N ASN A 385 21.80 18.70 15.79
CA ASN A 385 23.06 19.25 15.26
C ASN A 385 24.32 18.53 15.76
N LEU A 386 24.21 17.31 16.30
CA LEU A 386 25.35 16.47 16.61
C LEU A 386 26.03 16.01 15.31
N ASN A 387 27.35 16.15 15.25
CA ASN A 387 28.15 15.68 14.12
C ASN A 387 28.37 14.16 14.21
N LEU A 388 27.39 13.40 13.74
CA LEU A 388 27.40 11.94 13.70
C LEU A 388 27.20 11.44 12.27
N HIS A 389 28.20 10.71 11.77
CA HIS A 389 28.14 10.01 10.49
C HIS A 389 29.12 8.84 10.52
N VAL A 390 28.73 7.70 9.96
CA VAL A 390 29.59 6.54 9.78
C VAL A 390 29.91 6.41 8.30
N ALA A 391 31.17 6.66 7.95
CA ALA A 391 31.66 6.49 6.58
C ALA A 391 31.70 5.01 6.19
N TYR A 392 31.39 4.74 4.92
CA TYR A 392 31.48 3.43 4.29
C TYR A 392 31.87 3.61 2.81
N ASP A 393 32.27 2.51 2.17
CA ASP A 393 32.54 2.48 0.73
C ASP A 393 31.74 1.32 0.12
N ASP A 394 32.33 0.12 0.05
CA ASP A 394 31.60 -1.08 -0.35
C ASP A 394 30.81 -1.69 0.81
N LEU A 395 29.57 -2.12 0.53
CA LEU A 395 28.71 -2.82 1.47
C LEU A 395 28.92 -4.33 1.36
N SER A 396 29.37 -4.94 2.45
CA SER A 396 29.42 -6.39 2.57
C SER A 396 28.06 -6.95 3.01
N ASP A 397 27.35 -7.64 2.11
CA ASP A 397 26.10 -8.31 2.44
C ASP A 397 26.02 -9.74 1.92
N ASN A 398 25.75 -10.70 2.80
CA ASN A 398 25.36 -12.05 2.43
C ASN A 398 23.86 -12.11 2.09
N LEU A 399 23.56 -12.02 0.79
CA LEU A 399 22.18 -12.10 0.26
C LEU A 399 21.50 -13.45 0.51
N THR A 400 22.26 -14.52 0.75
CA THR A 400 21.73 -15.87 1.04
C THR A 400 21.48 -16.12 2.52
N ASN A 401 21.91 -15.21 3.40
CA ASN A 401 21.73 -15.38 4.83
C ASN A 401 20.27 -15.17 5.22
N THR A 402 19.65 -16.21 5.79
CA THR A 402 18.25 -16.24 6.22
C THR A 402 18.07 -16.13 7.73
N LYS A 403 19.15 -15.96 8.49
CA LYS A 403 19.12 -15.92 9.96
C LYS A 403 18.26 -14.75 10.45
N PRO A 404 17.29 -14.96 11.36
CA PRO A 404 16.50 -13.87 11.95
C PRO A 404 17.36 -12.82 12.65
N GLY A 405 17.09 -11.54 12.38
CA GLY A 405 17.85 -10.38 12.84
C GLY A 405 19.09 -10.06 12.02
N TYR A 406 19.37 -10.81 10.94
CA TYR A 406 20.48 -10.49 10.05
C TYR A 406 20.12 -9.34 9.10
N SER A 407 21.05 -8.40 8.97
CA SER A 407 21.11 -7.32 7.98
C SER A 407 22.57 -6.95 7.71
N PHE A 408 22.87 -6.27 6.59
CA PHE A 408 24.22 -5.78 6.32
C PHE A 408 24.69 -4.77 7.38
N ILE A 409 23.77 -4.06 8.06
CA ILE A 409 24.09 -3.21 9.22
C ILE A 409 24.70 -4.00 10.38
N THR A 410 24.28 -5.25 10.55
CA THR A 410 24.78 -6.16 11.60
C THR A 410 25.93 -7.05 11.12
N ASN A 411 26.33 -6.96 9.85
CA ASN A 411 27.42 -7.75 9.31
C ASN A 411 28.76 -7.20 9.85
N PRO A 412 29.58 -8.02 10.53
CA PRO A 412 30.84 -7.58 11.12
C PRO A 412 31.89 -7.10 10.09
N LEU A 413 31.70 -7.37 8.80
CA LEU A 413 32.55 -6.85 7.73
C LEU A 413 32.28 -5.36 7.44
N ASN A 414 31.16 -4.82 7.91
CA ASN A 414 30.83 -3.41 7.80
C ASN A 414 31.05 -2.68 9.15
N PRO A 415 31.34 -1.37 9.15
CA PRO A 415 31.66 -0.63 10.38
C PRO A 415 30.44 -0.40 11.30
N PHE A 416 29.21 -0.54 10.79
CA PHE A 416 27.99 -0.03 11.41
C PHE A 416 27.70 -0.60 12.80
N ALA A 417 27.88 -1.91 13.01
CA ALA A 417 27.54 -2.56 14.28
C ALA A 417 28.28 -1.97 15.49
N ALA A 418 29.51 -1.47 15.30
CA ALA A 418 30.31 -0.83 16.34
C ALA A 418 29.74 0.53 16.77
N HIS A 419 28.96 1.19 15.92
CA HIS A 419 28.39 2.53 16.14
C HIS A 419 26.97 2.52 16.70
N ARG A 420 26.42 1.34 17.04
CA ARG A 420 25.05 1.17 17.56
C ARG A 420 24.69 2.13 18.70
N HIS A 421 25.65 2.43 19.57
CA HIS A 421 25.44 3.28 20.74
C HIS A 421 25.92 4.72 20.56
N SER A 422 26.49 5.08 19.40
CA SER A 422 27.13 6.39 19.19
C SER A 422 26.18 7.57 19.38
N PHE A 423 24.91 7.44 18.97
CA PHE A 423 23.91 8.49 19.19
C PHE A 423 23.64 8.75 20.68
N ILE A 424 23.41 7.68 21.43
CA ILE A 424 23.10 7.75 22.86
C ILE A 424 24.30 8.29 23.63
N GLU A 425 25.50 7.86 23.25
CA GLU A 425 26.74 8.39 23.84
C GLU A 425 26.94 9.87 23.56
N ALA A 426 26.55 10.36 22.38
CA ALA A 426 26.62 11.77 22.05
C ALA A 426 25.57 12.59 22.83
N VAL A 427 24.33 12.11 22.92
CA VAL A 427 23.27 12.71 23.76
C VAL A 427 23.71 12.81 25.22
N LEU A 428 24.37 11.78 25.75
CA LEU A 428 24.86 11.76 27.13
C LEU A 428 26.08 12.64 27.39
N LYS A 429 26.85 12.99 26.35
CA LYS A 429 28.00 13.89 26.47
C LYS A 429 27.57 15.36 26.48
N ASP A 430 26.42 15.68 25.91
CA ASP A 430 25.85 17.02 25.89
C ASP A 430 24.89 17.23 27.07
N PRO A 431 25.22 18.11 28.05
CA PRO A 431 24.38 18.31 29.22
C PRO A 431 22.97 18.86 28.91
N GLN A 432 22.80 19.60 27.81
CA GLN A 432 21.50 20.13 27.40
C GLN A 432 20.63 19.03 26.82
N LEU A 433 21.21 18.15 25.98
CA LEU A 433 20.48 17.01 25.41
C LEU A 433 20.21 15.92 26.44
N GLU A 434 21.13 15.66 27.36
CA GLU A 434 20.88 14.76 28.49
C GLU A 434 19.67 15.26 29.30
N ALA A 435 19.65 16.56 29.64
CA ALA A 435 18.54 17.17 30.38
C ALA A 435 17.22 17.23 29.58
N PHE A 436 17.28 17.18 28.25
CA PHE A 436 16.10 17.10 27.38
C PHE A 436 15.43 15.72 27.47
N PHE A 437 16.21 14.63 27.48
CA PHE A 437 15.67 13.27 27.53
C PHE A 437 15.46 12.73 28.94
N VAL A 438 16.04 13.36 29.96
CA VAL A 438 16.09 12.82 31.32
C VAL A 438 15.81 13.89 32.35
N TYR A 439 15.05 13.53 33.39
CA TYR A 439 15.00 14.29 34.63
C TYR A 439 15.42 13.41 35.83
N ARG A 440 15.97 14.05 36.86
CA ARG A 440 16.40 13.40 38.10
C ARG A 440 15.31 13.54 39.15
N ALA A 441 14.73 12.42 39.59
CA ALA A 441 13.71 12.44 40.63
C ALA A 441 14.32 12.81 41.99
N SER A 442 13.70 13.77 42.67
CA SER A 442 14.27 14.50 43.83
C SER A 442 14.59 13.64 45.07
N ASN A 443 14.12 12.38 45.12
CA ASN A 443 14.08 11.61 46.36
C ASN A 443 14.88 10.29 46.33
N VAL A 444 15.42 9.86 45.19
CA VAL A 444 16.11 8.55 45.07
C VAL A 444 17.41 8.60 44.26
N GLY A 445 17.69 9.71 43.55
CA GLY A 445 18.82 9.74 42.61
C GLY A 445 18.60 8.87 41.35
N ASP A 446 17.37 8.38 41.17
CA ASP A 446 16.95 7.66 39.98
C ASP A 446 16.79 8.61 38.78
N VAL A 447 17.44 8.23 37.69
CA VAL A 447 17.31 8.85 36.37
C VAL A 447 16.03 8.33 35.71
N GLN A 448 15.11 9.22 35.36
CA GLN A 448 13.88 8.88 34.64
C GLN A 448 13.83 9.56 33.28
N LEU A 449 13.27 8.88 32.30
CA LEU A 449 13.05 9.44 30.97
C LEU A 449 11.96 10.50 31.00
N ASP A 450 12.19 11.59 30.27
CA ASP A 450 11.14 12.52 29.89
C ASP A 450 10.30 11.88 28.77
N MET A 451 9.08 11.49 29.12
CA MET A 451 8.17 10.79 28.21
C MET A 451 7.62 11.70 27.10
N ASP A 452 7.54 13.01 27.33
CA ASP A 452 7.04 13.95 26.34
C ASP A 452 8.13 14.27 25.32
N ALA A 453 9.37 14.45 25.78
CA ALA A 453 10.55 14.53 24.92
C ALA A 453 10.71 13.25 24.08
N SER A 454 10.53 12.08 24.69
CA SER A 454 10.60 10.79 24.01
C SER A 454 9.54 10.65 22.91
N ARG A 455 8.29 11.05 23.19
CA ARG A 455 7.21 11.07 22.18
C ARG A 455 7.47 12.07 21.07
N SER A 456 7.95 13.26 21.42
CA SER A 456 8.32 14.30 20.46
C SER A 456 9.40 13.80 19.49
N PHE A 457 10.45 13.16 20.02
CA PHE A 457 11.50 12.55 19.20
C PHE A 457 10.95 11.48 18.24
N LEU A 458 10.14 10.53 18.75
CA LEU A 458 9.55 9.49 17.90
C LEU A 458 8.58 10.06 16.85
N SER A 459 7.90 11.18 17.16
CA SER A 459 7.02 11.88 16.21
C SER A 459 7.82 12.58 15.11
N ASN A 460 8.90 13.28 15.46
CA ASN A 460 9.80 13.89 14.48
C ASN A 460 10.43 12.82 13.59
N LEU A 461 10.80 11.68 14.18
CA LEU A 461 11.34 10.55 13.44
C LEU A 461 10.32 9.97 12.45
N ALA A 462 9.05 9.86 12.83
CA ALA A 462 7.99 9.44 11.93
C ALA A 462 7.76 10.43 10.78
N GLU A 463 7.90 11.74 11.01
CA GLU A 463 7.83 12.73 9.92
C GLU A 463 9.02 12.59 8.95
N PHE A 464 10.24 12.53 9.49
CA PHE A 464 11.47 12.32 8.72
C PHE A 464 11.38 11.05 7.86
N GLU A 465 11.01 9.92 8.46
CA GLU A 465 10.89 8.65 7.73
C GLU A 465 9.76 8.66 6.71
N GLY A 466 8.70 9.43 6.95
CA GLY A 466 7.62 9.64 5.98
C GLY A 466 8.10 10.36 4.72
N LEU A 467 9.00 11.33 4.85
CA LEU A 467 9.62 12.00 3.70
C LEU A 467 10.65 11.12 3.01
N LEU A 468 11.47 10.40 3.78
CA LEU A 468 12.43 9.44 3.24
C LEU A 468 11.72 8.33 2.44
N LEU A 469 10.57 7.88 2.94
CA LEU A 469 9.67 6.93 2.26
C LEU A 469 9.06 7.51 0.98
N LEU A 470 8.64 8.79 0.98
CA LEU A 470 8.19 9.48 -0.23
C LEU A 470 9.31 9.52 -1.28
N HIS A 471 10.51 9.89 -0.88
CA HIS A 471 11.67 9.92 -1.77
C HIS A 471 11.97 8.53 -2.35
N ALA A 472 11.93 7.49 -1.50
CA ALA A 472 12.08 6.09 -1.89
C ALA A 472 10.93 5.54 -2.76
N GLU A 473 9.80 6.22 -2.89
CA GLU A 473 8.73 5.86 -3.85
C GLU A 473 8.98 6.49 -5.23
N VAL A 474 9.53 7.71 -5.25
CA VAL A 474 9.63 8.57 -6.44
C VAL A 474 10.91 8.33 -7.24
N THR A 475 12.03 8.09 -6.55
CA THR A 475 13.37 8.09 -7.15
C THR A 475 13.93 6.73 -7.61
N PRO A 476 13.54 5.54 -7.08
CA PRO A 476 14.19 4.27 -7.46
C PRO A 476 13.81 3.69 -8.83
N GLY A 477 13.33 4.52 -9.76
CA GLY A 477 12.93 4.11 -11.11
C GLY A 477 11.43 3.86 -11.22
N ALA A 478 11.05 2.65 -11.66
CA ALA A 478 9.64 2.30 -11.74
C ALA A 478 9.03 2.23 -10.34
N THR A 479 7.92 2.96 -10.13
CA THR A 479 7.23 3.01 -8.82
C THR A 479 7.00 1.64 -8.20
N ILE A 480 7.17 1.59 -6.88
CA ILE A 480 6.92 0.43 -6.06
C ILE A 480 5.41 0.39 -5.77
N ARG A 481 4.81 -0.78 -5.49
CA ARG A 481 3.41 -0.75 -5.03
C ARG A 481 3.42 -0.17 -3.62
N GLY A 482 2.62 0.86 -3.35
CA GLY A 482 2.63 1.50 -2.03
C GLY A 482 2.45 0.53 -0.85
N THR A 483 1.65 -0.53 -0.99
CA THR A 483 1.49 -1.57 0.05
C THR A 483 2.75 -2.41 0.29
N GLU A 484 3.61 -2.54 -0.71
CA GLU A 484 4.87 -3.27 -0.63
C GLU A 484 5.97 -2.39 -0.03
N LEU A 485 6.09 -1.13 -0.49
CA LEU A 485 7.06 -0.17 0.02
C LEU A 485 6.92 0.08 1.52
N VAL A 486 5.69 0.33 1.99
CA VAL A 486 5.41 0.56 3.43
C VAL A 486 5.62 -0.68 4.31
N SER A 487 5.82 -1.86 3.70
CA SER A 487 6.02 -3.14 4.38
C SER A 487 7.46 -3.64 4.31
N MET A 488 8.40 -2.83 3.80
CA MET A 488 9.79 -3.23 3.64
C MET A 488 10.47 -3.50 4.98
N LEU A 489 11.20 -4.62 5.02
CA LEU A 489 11.98 -5.05 6.17
C LEU A 489 13.45 -4.64 6.03
N MET A 490 14.05 -4.15 7.12
CA MET A 490 15.48 -3.84 7.21
C MET A 490 16.34 -5.05 7.58
N GLN A 491 15.75 -5.98 8.35
CA GLN A 491 16.41 -7.19 8.80
C GLN A 491 15.51 -8.41 8.56
N ASN A 492 16.13 -9.59 8.48
CA ASN A 492 15.39 -10.83 8.34
C ASN A 492 14.53 -11.06 9.58
N THR A 493 13.30 -11.51 9.37
CA THR A 493 12.41 -11.97 10.44
C THR A 493 12.34 -13.50 10.43
N LEU A 494 11.60 -14.10 11.36
CA LEU A 494 11.30 -15.53 11.34
C LEU A 494 10.54 -15.96 10.07
N TYR A 495 9.79 -15.04 9.46
CA TYR A 495 8.81 -15.35 8.43
C TYR A 495 9.21 -14.85 7.04
N ARG A 496 10.15 -13.89 6.96
CA ARG A 496 10.51 -13.23 5.70
C ARG A 496 11.93 -12.66 5.73
N LEU A 497 12.60 -12.69 4.58
CA LEU A 497 13.88 -12.01 4.39
C LEU A 497 13.71 -10.50 4.32
N ARG A 498 14.77 -9.77 4.67
CA ARG A 498 14.84 -8.31 4.53
C ARG A 498 14.61 -7.89 3.07
N ASN A 499 14.09 -6.68 2.90
CA ASN A 499 13.92 -6.01 1.62
C ASN A 499 15.08 -5.06 1.31
N VAL A 500 15.69 -4.45 2.33
CA VAL A 500 16.83 -3.55 2.15
C VAL A 500 18.13 -4.37 2.19
N MET A 501 18.88 -4.39 1.08
CA MET A 501 20.10 -5.19 0.92
C MET A 501 21.26 -4.33 0.43
N GLY A 502 22.48 -4.67 0.83
CA GLY A 502 23.70 -4.07 0.26
C GLY A 502 24.17 -4.85 -0.97
N VAL A 503 24.42 -4.17 -2.08
CA VAL A 503 24.96 -4.78 -3.32
C VAL A 503 26.10 -3.88 -3.82
N ALA A 504 27.35 -4.29 -3.57
CA ALA A 504 28.52 -3.43 -3.77
C ALA A 504 28.31 -2.05 -3.11
N LYS A 505 28.26 -0.96 -3.86
CA LYS A 505 28.01 0.40 -3.34
C LYS A 505 26.53 0.77 -3.26
N PHE A 506 25.63 -0.09 -3.73
CA PHE A 506 24.20 0.20 -3.78
C PHE A 506 23.49 -0.29 -2.51
N VAL A 507 22.62 0.55 -1.99
CA VAL A 507 21.50 0.11 -1.15
C VAL A 507 20.35 -0.26 -2.08
N ALA A 508 20.06 -1.55 -2.18
CA ALA A 508 19.01 -2.09 -3.03
C ALA A 508 17.72 -2.30 -2.24
N LEU A 509 16.62 -1.72 -2.74
CA LEU A 509 15.26 -1.92 -2.25
C LEU A 509 14.61 -3.07 -3.03
N ILE A 510 14.54 -4.24 -2.42
CA ILE A 510 14.08 -5.46 -3.07
C ILE A 510 12.57 -5.64 -2.90
N ARG A 511 11.86 -5.66 -4.03
CA ARG A 511 10.47 -6.08 -4.09
C ARG A 511 10.36 -7.60 -4.12
N GLN A 512 9.36 -8.14 -3.44
CA GLN A 512 9.11 -9.56 -3.26
C GLN A 512 7.65 -9.95 -3.59
N TYR A 513 6.81 -9.04 -4.10
CA TYR A 513 5.40 -9.33 -4.39
C TYR A 513 4.98 -9.03 -5.84
N ASP A 514 4.68 -10.06 -6.63
CA ASP A 514 4.01 -9.90 -7.92
C ASP A 514 2.58 -10.51 -7.90
N LYS A 515 1.69 -9.99 -8.74
CA LYS A 515 0.28 -10.45 -8.85
C LYS A 515 0.18 -11.93 -9.29
N THR A 516 1.30 -12.53 -9.69
CA THR A 516 1.45 -13.90 -10.15
C THR A 516 2.21 -14.79 -9.15
N THR A 517 2.68 -14.28 -8.00
CA THR A 517 3.41 -15.05 -6.96
C THR A 517 2.55 -16.21 -6.46
N ASN A 518 1.24 -15.98 -6.31
CA ASN A 518 0.27 -17.04 -5.99
C ASN A 518 0.19 -18.15 -7.06
N THR A 519 0.46 -17.82 -8.32
CA THR A 519 0.44 -18.77 -9.45
C THR A 519 1.81 -19.43 -9.67
N ALA A 520 2.90 -18.68 -9.49
CA ALA A 520 4.28 -19.12 -9.72
C ALA A 520 4.92 -19.80 -8.51
N GLN A 521 4.32 -19.70 -7.32
CA GLN A 521 4.79 -20.26 -6.04
C GLN A 521 6.26 -19.87 -5.70
N LYS A 522 6.76 -18.78 -6.29
CA LYS A 522 8.09 -18.23 -6.07
C LYS A 522 8.00 -16.70 -6.07
N ASP A 523 8.62 -16.07 -5.08
CA ASP A 523 8.78 -14.61 -5.04
C ASP A 523 9.74 -14.20 -6.16
N ARG A 524 9.36 -13.20 -6.96
CA ARG A 524 10.28 -12.53 -7.88
C ARG A 524 10.95 -11.40 -7.14
N LEU A 525 12.28 -11.41 -7.12
CA LEU A 525 13.02 -10.25 -6.69
C LEU A 525 13.02 -9.20 -7.78
N ILE A 526 12.70 -7.97 -7.43
CA ILE A 526 12.86 -6.84 -8.35
C ILE A 526 13.66 -5.78 -7.62
N PRO A 527 14.98 -5.71 -7.86
CA PRO A 527 15.86 -4.73 -7.25
C PRO A 527 15.59 -3.32 -7.77
N HIS A 528 15.70 -2.36 -6.87
CA HIS A 528 15.69 -0.93 -7.16
C HIS A 528 16.84 -0.27 -6.40
N ALA A 529 17.65 0.56 -7.06
CA ALA A 529 18.67 1.34 -6.35
C ALA A 529 18.00 2.50 -5.59
N ALA A 530 18.28 2.63 -4.29
CA ALA A 530 17.98 3.87 -3.57
C ALA A 530 18.82 5.03 -4.14
N SER A 531 18.32 6.26 -4.07
CA SER A 531 19.11 7.47 -4.36
C SER A 531 20.26 7.61 -3.37
N GLY A 532 21.26 8.44 -3.67
CA GLY A 532 22.39 8.70 -2.77
C GLY A 532 21.93 9.14 -1.37
N LEU A 533 20.98 10.08 -1.32
CA LEU A 533 20.40 10.56 -0.07
C LEU A 533 19.72 9.45 0.75
N VAL A 534 18.82 8.68 0.10
CA VAL A 534 18.06 7.62 0.78
C VAL A 534 19.00 6.50 1.22
N ALA A 535 19.98 6.14 0.39
CA ALA A 535 20.97 5.10 0.70
C ALA A 535 21.76 5.45 1.97
N ASP A 536 22.36 6.64 2.03
CA ASP A 536 23.14 7.05 3.21
C ASP A 536 22.25 7.20 4.44
N LEU A 537 21.13 7.92 4.35
CA LEU A 537 20.27 8.16 5.50
C LEU A 537 19.63 6.88 6.06
N LEU A 538 19.27 5.90 5.23
CA LEU A 538 18.82 4.59 5.72
C LEU A 538 19.92 3.88 6.51
N ILE A 539 21.17 3.94 6.04
CA ILE A 539 22.32 3.37 6.75
C ILE A 539 22.50 4.06 8.09
N GLN A 540 22.59 5.40 8.12
CA GLN A 540 22.81 6.16 9.35
C GLN A 540 21.66 5.97 10.35
N LEU A 541 20.40 6.03 9.86
CA LEU A 541 19.19 5.79 10.64
C LEU A 541 19.25 4.45 11.37
N HIS A 542 19.47 3.36 10.63
CA HIS A 542 19.45 2.02 11.21
C HIS A 542 20.73 1.67 11.98
N THR A 543 21.82 2.41 11.75
CA THR A 543 23.08 2.25 12.49
C THR A 543 22.96 2.75 13.92
N PHE A 544 22.56 4.01 14.15
CA PHE A 544 22.67 4.63 15.48
C PHE A 544 21.42 5.36 15.99
N VAL A 545 20.51 5.82 15.13
CA VAL A 545 19.26 6.47 15.57
C VAL A 545 18.21 5.43 15.96
N ARG A 546 18.02 4.40 15.13
CA ARG A 546 17.03 3.35 15.33
C ARG A 546 17.19 2.57 16.63
N PRO A 547 18.41 2.17 17.05
CA PRO A 547 18.60 1.51 18.34
C PRO A 547 18.07 2.35 19.52
N PHE A 548 18.24 3.68 19.47
CA PHE A 548 17.68 4.57 20.48
C PHE A 548 16.16 4.69 20.38
N ALA A 549 15.61 4.81 19.16
CA ALA A 549 14.17 4.82 18.95
C ALA A 549 13.48 3.55 19.48
N GLN A 550 14.08 2.36 19.29
CA GLN A 550 13.60 1.10 19.86
C GLN A 550 13.54 1.15 21.39
N PHE A 551 14.61 1.65 22.02
CA PHE A 551 14.65 1.83 23.46
C PHE A 551 13.54 2.79 23.93
N LEU A 552 13.37 3.95 23.29
CA LEU A 552 12.30 4.88 23.63
C LEU A 552 10.92 4.27 23.42
N ALA A 553 10.69 3.53 22.33
CA ALA A 553 9.43 2.85 22.05
C ALA A 553 9.05 1.86 23.17
N SER A 554 10.02 1.12 23.73
CA SER A 554 9.78 0.19 24.85
C SER A 554 9.26 0.88 26.12
N ARG A 555 9.50 2.20 26.24
CA ARG A 555 9.10 3.02 27.38
C ARG A 555 7.82 3.81 27.09
N VAL A 556 7.65 4.25 25.84
CA VAL A 556 6.47 5.00 25.38
C VAL A 556 5.26 4.09 25.22
N PHE A 557 5.47 2.84 24.79
CA PHE A 557 4.44 1.84 24.56
C PHE A 557 4.65 0.60 25.45
N PRO A 558 4.62 0.73 26.79
CA PRO A 558 4.95 -0.37 27.70
C PRO A 558 3.96 -1.54 27.62
N ASP A 559 2.72 -1.27 27.20
CA ASP A 559 1.64 -2.27 27.10
C ASP A 559 1.60 -2.98 25.73
N ASP A 560 2.42 -2.56 24.77
CA ASP A 560 2.48 -3.15 23.41
C ASP A 560 3.94 -3.46 23.01
N PRO A 561 4.51 -4.56 23.51
CA PRO A 561 5.89 -4.93 23.21
C PRO A 561 6.13 -5.22 21.72
N ALA A 562 5.08 -5.53 20.95
CA ALA A 562 5.22 -5.80 19.51
C ALA A 562 5.69 -4.55 18.74
N VAL A 563 5.36 -3.35 19.22
CA VAL A 563 5.82 -2.08 18.63
C VAL A 563 7.35 -2.00 18.62
N VAL A 564 8.02 -2.46 19.68
CA VAL A 564 9.49 -2.46 19.76
C VAL A 564 10.09 -3.36 18.68
N GLY A 565 9.48 -4.52 18.44
CA GLY A 565 9.84 -5.41 17.33
C GLY A 565 9.68 -4.75 15.97
N LEU A 566 8.59 -3.99 15.74
CA LEU A 566 8.38 -3.24 14.50
C LEU A 566 9.49 -2.20 14.25
N TYR A 567 9.93 -1.47 15.28
CA TYR A 567 11.08 -0.56 15.18
C TYR A 567 12.41 -1.28 14.89
N ALA A 568 12.51 -2.58 15.08
CA ALA A 568 13.68 -3.35 14.67
C ALA A 568 13.57 -3.89 13.25
N ASP A 569 12.37 -4.33 12.87
CA ASP A 569 12.15 -5.09 11.64
C ASP A 569 11.89 -4.20 10.43
N MET A 570 11.14 -3.11 10.59
CA MET A 570 10.66 -2.28 9.49
C MET A 570 11.74 -1.29 9.01
N ALA A 571 11.86 -1.13 7.70
CA ALA A 571 12.73 -0.12 7.09
C ALA A 571 12.26 1.31 7.42
N PHE A 572 10.94 1.51 7.44
CA PHE A 572 10.27 2.77 7.76
C PHE A 572 9.17 2.54 8.81
N MET A 573 9.06 3.44 9.78
CA MET A 573 8.11 3.40 10.89
C MET A 573 7.37 4.72 11.05
N ASP A 574 6.05 4.62 11.17
CA ASP A 574 5.21 5.71 11.68
C ASP A 574 5.18 5.63 13.22
N PHE A 575 4.70 6.69 13.88
CA PHE A 575 4.69 6.80 15.34
C PHE A 575 3.93 5.61 15.99
N GLY A 576 4.69 4.63 16.48
CA GLY A 576 4.18 3.40 17.11
C GLY A 576 3.49 2.41 16.16
N LYS A 577 3.55 2.60 14.83
CA LYS A 577 2.82 1.75 13.86
C LYS A 577 3.50 1.72 12.50
N VAL A 578 3.12 0.78 11.64
CA VAL A 578 3.61 0.72 10.26
C VAL A 578 2.95 1.80 9.40
N PHE A 579 3.69 2.31 8.41
CA PHE A 579 3.10 3.19 7.39
C PHE A 579 2.00 2.45 6.60
N THR A 580 1.07 3.22 6.06
CA THR A 580 0.04 2.71 5.14
C THR A 580 0.15 3.43 3.80
N SER A 581 -0.31 2.78 2.72
CA SER A 581 -0.35 3.42 1.41
C SER A 581 -1.20 4.70 1.40
N ALA A 582 -2.26 4.75 2.22
CA ALA A 582 -3.07 5.96 2.39
C ALA A 582 -2.27 7.11 3.05
N LYS A 583 -1.47 6.80 4.06
CA LYS A 583 -0.58 7.79 4.69
C LYS A 583 0.49 8.29 3.72
N LEU A 584 1.11 7.39 2.94
CA LEU A 584 2.07 7.77 1.91
C LEU A 584 1.43 8.66 0.84
N SER A 585 0.22 8.33 0.37
CA SER A 585 -0.53 9.21 -0.56
C SER A 585 -0.81 10.59 0.04
N ALA A 586 -1.14 10.68 1.33
CA ALA A 586 -1.37 11.97 1.99
C ALA A 586 -0.07 12.79 2.12
N ILE A 587 1.07 12.13 2.36
CA ILE A 587 2.39 12.78 2.37
C ILE A 587 2.73 13.29 0.97
N MET A 588 2.56 12.46 -0.06
CA MET A 588 2.79 12.85 -1.46
C MET A 588 1.94 14.06 -1.86
N ALA A 589 0.64 14.05 -1.53
CA ALA A 589 -0.24 15.18 -1.81
C ALA A 589 0.21 16.46 -1.11
N LYS A 590 0.61 16.37 0.18
CA LYS A 590 1.11 17.51 0.97
C LYS A 590 2.31 18.20 0.31
N TRP A 591 3.23 17.42 -0.27
CA TRP A 591 4.49 17.94 -0.83
C TRP A 591 4.41 18.29 -2.31
N MET A 592 3.55 17.60 -3.07
CA MET A 592 3.39 17.89 -4.49
C MET A 592 2.42 19.04 -4.75
N ALA A 593 1.37 19.22 -3.94
CA ALA A 593 0.35 20.24 -4.20
C ALA A 593 0.89 21.69 -4.28
N PRO A 594 1.81 22.14 -3.42
CA PRO A 594 2.33 23.51 -3.49
C PRO A 594 3.13 23.82 -4.76
N VAL A 595 3.72 22.78 -5.38
CA VAL A 595 4.61 22.94 -6.53
C VAL A 595 3.94 22.52 -7.83
N ILE A 596 2.99 21.56 -7.82
CA ILE A 596 2.34 20.97 -9.01
C ILE A 596 0.87 21.43 -9.12
N ASP A 597 0.33 22.14 -8.13
CA ASP A 597 -1.07 22.60 -8.02
C ASP A 597 -2.11 21.47 -7.99
N TRP A 598 -1.69 20.26 -7.65
CA TRP A 598 -2.55 19.09 -7.63
C TRP A 598 -2.22 18.17 -6.44
N ASN A 599 -3.27 17.68 -5.77
CA ASN A 599 -3.17 16.68 -4.70
C ASN A 599 -2.83 15.29 -5.26
N MET A 600 -1.58 15.15 -5.73
CA MET A 600 -1.06 13.92 -6.29
C MET A 600 -1.08 12.78 -5.26
N THR A 601 -1.48 11.59 -5.69
CA THR A 601 -1.34 10.36 -4.90
C THR A 601 -0.49 9.33 -5.64
N ILE A 602 -0.08 8.26 -4.96
CA ILE A 602 0.82 7.23 -5.52
C ILE A 602 0.25 6.53 -6.77
N GLY A 603 -1.08 6.50 -6.94
CA GLY A 603 -1.75 5.85 -8.07
C GLY A 603 -1.54 6.60 -9.39
N PRO A 604 -1.98 7.85 -9.50
CA PRO A 604 -1.71 8.70 -10.66
C PRO A 604 -0.21 8.90 -10.91
N TYR A 605 0.59 9.14 -9.85
CA TYR A 605 2.04 9.30 -10.00
C TYR A 605 2.68 8.09 -10.68
N ARG A 606 2.26 6.86 -10.36
CA ARG A 606 2.75 5.64 -11.01
C ARG A 606 2.53 5.63 -12.53
N GLN A 607 1.40 6.12 -13.00
CA GLN A 607 1.10 6.18 -14.44
C GLN A 607 1.96 7.25 -15.12
N ILE A 608 2.05 8.42 -14.50
CA ILE A 608 2.87 9.55 -14.95
C ILE A 608 4.36 9.17 -15.01
N ASN A 609 4.89 8.57 -13.95
CA ASN A 609 6.26 8.03 -13.87
C ASN A 609 6.53 7.03 -15.01
N THR A 610 5.57 6.14 -15.30
CA THR A 610 5.71 5.18 -16.40
C THR A 610 5.82 5.89 -17.75
N ALA A 611 5.02 6.93 -17.97
CA ALA A 611 5.05 7.72 -19.20
C ALA A 611 6.39 8.46 -19.38
N PHE A 612 6.87 9.17 -18.35
CA PHE A 612 8.16 9.86 -18.40
C PHE A 612 9.33 8.89 -18.60
N ARG A 613 9.39 7.79 -17.84
CA ARG A 613 10.47 6.80 -17.98
C ARG A 613 10.55 6.23 -19.39
N ARG A 614 9.41 5.99 -20.04
CA ARG A 614 9.37 5.52 -21.45
C ARG A 614 9.97 6.52 -22.43
N LYS A 615 10.02 7.81 -22.10
CA LYS A 615 10.58 8.86 -22.96
C LYS A 615 12.04 9.14 -22.63
N HIS A 616 12.38 9.22 -21.33
CA HIS A 616 13.66 9.72 -20.87
C HIS A 616 14.69 8.64 -20.51
N CYS A 617 14.25 7.41 -20.22
CA CYS A 617 15.18 6.35 -19.80
C CYS A 617 15.49 5.34 -20.90
N ARG A 618 15.12 5.56 -22.17
CA ARG A 618 15.48 4.63 -23.25
C ARG A 618 17.01 4.54 -23.36
N GLY A 619 17.53 3.31 -23.50
CA GLY A 619 18.95 3.09 -23.74
C GLY A 619 19.42 3.85 -24.98
N VAL A 620 20.65 4.35 -24.95
CA VAL A 620 21.27 5.15 -26.02
C VAL A 620 21.49 4.34 -27.31
N ASP A 621 21.36 3.02 -27.23
CA ASP A 621 21.43 2.13 -28.39
C ASP A 621 20.06 1.45 -28.60
N GLU A 622 19.60 1.52 -29.86
CA GLU A 622 18.66 0.61 -30.54
C GLU A 622 17.21 1.09 -30.80
N GLU A 623 16.92 1.11 -32.10
CA GLU A 623 15.60 0.97 -32.73
C GLU A 623 14.97 -0.44 -32.51
N ASP A 624 15.58 -1.30 -31.67
CA ASP A 624 15.12 -2.64 -31.35
C ASP A 624 14.47 -2.72 -29.95
N ASP A 625 13.16 -2.98 -29.94
CA ASP A 625 12.32 -3.15 -28.74
C ASP A 625 12.64 -4.44 -27.92
N GLU A 626 13.70 -5.17 -28.30
CA GLU A 626 14.16 -6.45 -27.75
C GLU A 626 15.39 -6.35 -26.83
N SER A 627 15.98 -5.16 -26.63
CA SER A 627 17.18 -5.01 -25.79
C SER A 627 16.95 -5.33 -24.31
N VAL A 628 17.99 -5.84 -23.62
CA VAL A 628 17.94 -6.21 -22.19
C VAL A 628 17.52 -5.02 -21.32
N ALA A 629 17.98 -3.80 -21.64
CA ALA A 629 17.61 -2.58 -20.94
C ALA A 629 16.10 -2.27 -21.04
N SER A 630 15.52 -2.38 -22.24
CA SER A 630 14.07 -2.24 -22.46
C SER A 630 13.27 -3.28 -21.67
N MET A 631 13.74 -4.54 -21.68
CA MET A 631 13.13 -5.63 -20.91
C MET A 631 13.18 -5.37 -19.40
N VAL A 632 14.32 -4.91 -18.87
CA VAL A 632 14.50 -4.62 -17.44
C VAL A 632 13.59 -3.50 -16.96
N GLN A 633 13.37 -2.44 -17.74
CA GLN A 633 12.45 -1.37 -17.36
C GLN A 633 10.99 -1.83 -17.26
N VAL A 634 10.58 -2.73 -18.16
CA VAL A 634 9.26 -3.35 -18.14
C VAL A 634 9.12 -4.32 -16.96
N LEU A 635 10.17 -5.09 -16.67
CA LEU A 635 10.23 -5.98 -15.50
C LEU A 635 10.22 -5.18 -14.18
N GLN A 636 10.90 -4.04 -14.12
CA GLN A 636 10.84 -3.09 -12.98
C GLN A 636 9.44 -2.52 -12.77
N ALA A 637 8.59 -2.45 -13.80
CA ALA A 637 7.20 -2.05 -13.62
C ALA A 637 6.27 -3.22 -13.21
N ALA A 638 6.82 -4.44 -13.10
CA ALA A 638 6.07 -5.68 -12.89
C ALA A 638 4.98 -5.91 -13.96
N HIS A 639 5.25 -5.50 -15.20
CA HIS A 639 4.41 -5.80 -16.36
C HIS A 639 4.83 -7.13 -16.99
N SER A 640 3.86 -8.01 -17.31
CA SER A 640 4.14 -9.26 -18.00
C SER A 640 4.38 -9.00 -19.49
N LYS A 641 5.64 -8.98 -19.93
CA LYS A 641 5.95 -9.38 -21.31
C LYS A 641 6.10 -10.90 -21.31
N SER A 642 5.49 -11.57 -22.28
CA SER A 642 5.66 -13.01 -22.52
C SER A 642 7.06 -13.29 -23.08
N VAL A 643 8.10 -13.12 -22.27
CA VAL A 643 9.43 -13.64 -22.58
C VAL A 643 9.61 -14.91 -21.77
N ASP A 644 8.93 -15.97 -22.22
CA ASP A 644 8.88 -17.25 -21.53
C ASP A 644 9.94 -18.24 -22.02
N ARG A 645 11.05 -17.85 -22.72
CA ARG A 645 11.91 -18.91 -23.27
C ARG A 645 13.37 -18.73 -23.68
N GLN A 646 14.08 -17.59 -23.53
CA GLN A 646 15.40 -17.53 -24.22
C GLN A 646 16.71 -17.21 -23.51
N HIS A 647 16.82 -16.59 -22.32
CA HIS A 647 18.17 -16.35 -21.78
C HIS A 647 18.30 -16.36 -20.24
N CYS A 648 18.20 -17.54 -19.63
CA CYS A 648 18.83 -17.80 -18.33
C CYS A 648 19.45 -19.20 -18.36
N GLY A 649 20.70 -19.27 -18.83
CA GLY A 649 21.57 -20.43 -18.63
C GLY A 649 21.72 -20.68 -17.13
N LEU A 650 21.17 -21.79 -16.67
CA LEU A 650 21.05 -22.17 -15.26
C LEU A 650 22.43 -22.53 -14.67
N SER A 651 22.82 -21.88 -13.57
CA SER A 651 23.65 -22.52 -12.55
C SER A 651 22.78 -22.85 -11.34
N HIS A 652 22.97 -24.05 -10.79
CA HIS A 652 21.98 -24.77 -9.98
C HIS A 652 21.92 -24.33 -8.49
N ASN A 653 22.47 -23.16 -8.13
CA ASN A 653 22.56 -22.71 -6.73
C ASN A 653 22.31 -21.19 -6.50
N ALA A 654 21.61 -20.50 -7.41
CA ALA A 654 21.19 -19.12 -7.16
C ALA A 654 19.81 -19.11 -6.49
N LEU A 655 19.77 -18.84 -5.18
CA LEU A 655 18.55 -18.77 -4.37
C LEU A 655 17.51 -17.73 -4.86
N LEU A 656 17.81 -16.95 -5.91
CA LEU A 656 17.03 -15.78 -6.34
C LEU A 656 16.80 -15.67 -7.86
N GLY A 657 17.30 -16.59 -8.69
CA GLY A 657 16.99 -16.65 -10.13
C GLY A 657 17.42 -15.44 -10.99
N ILE A 658 18.15 -14.49 -10.43
CA ILE A 658 18.69 -13.30 -11.11
C ILE A 658 20.20 -13.47 -11.21
N THR A 659 20.75 -13.37 -12.42
CA THR A 659 22.21 -13.33 -12.64
C THR A 659 22.77 -11.97 -12.23
N ASP A 660 24.07 -11.89 -11.98
CA ASP A 660 24.75 -10.64 -11.62
C ASP A 660 24.49 -9.51 -12.64
N GLU A 661 24.59 -9.84 -13.93
CA GLU A 661 24.29 -8.93 -15.04
C GLU A 661 22.86 -8.38 -14.99
N VAL A 662 21.87 -9.22 -14.66
CA VAL A 662 20.48 -8.78 -14.56
C VAL A 662 20.25 -7.92 -13.32
N LEU A 663 20.91 -8.25 -12.20
CA LEU A 663 20.85 -7.45 -10.97
C LEU A 663 21.38 -6.04 -11.20
N PHE A 664 22.56 -5.89 -11.81
CA PHE A 664 23.11 -4.57 -12.08
C PHE A 664 22.29 -3.80 -13.12
N ALA A 665 21.76 -4.46 -14.15
CA ALA A 665 20.85 -3.80 -15.10
C ALA A 665 19.61 -3.20 -14.41
N PHE A 666 19.08 -3.87 -13.37
CA PHE A 666 18.00 -3.30 -12.54
C PHE A 666 18.45 -2.03 -11.80
N LEU A 667 19.64 -2.05 -11.19
CA LEU A 667 20.17 -0.91 -10.46
C LEU A 667 20.50 0.26 -11.40
N ASP A 668 21.08 -0.01 -12.56
CA ASP A 668 21.39 0.98 -13.59
C ASP A 668 20.12 1.64 -14.16
N ALA A 669 19.03 0.87 -14.31
CA ALA A 669 17.72 1.43 -14.71
C ALA A 669 17.13 2.37 -13.64
N SER A 670 17.43 2.16 -12.36
CA SER A 670 17.10 3.11 -11.30
C SER A 670 17.97 4.36 -11.38
N VAL A 671 19.29 4.22 -11.60
CA VAL A 671 20.24 5.33 -11.77
C VAL A 671 19.87 6.22 -12.96
N ALA A 672 19.49 5.63 -14.09
CA ALA A 672 19.04 6.38 -15.26
C ALA A 672 17.85 7.30 -14.95
N TRP A 673 16.91 6.84 -14.12
CA TRP A 673 15.78 7.66 -13.69
C TRP A 673 16.19 8.72 -12.67
N GLN A 674 17.10 8.39 -11.75
CA GLN A 674 17.65 9.36 -10.79
C GLN A 674 18.33 10.54 -11.51
N ASN A 675 19.09 10.26 -12.58
CA ASN A 675 19.70 11.29 -13.41
C ASN A 675 18.66 12.20 -14.10
N VAL A 676 17.54 11.64 -14.58
CA VAL A 676 16.43 12.42 -15.17
C VAL A 676 15.75 13.30 -14.12
N LEU A 677 15.66 12.81 -12.88
CA LEU A 677 15.12 13.56 -11.75
C LEU A 677 16.11 14.57 -11.16
N GLU A 678 17.34 14.64 -11.66
CA GLU A 678 18.41 15.51 -11.14
C GLU A 678 18.73 15.29 -9.65
N VAL A 679 18.48 14.09 -9.15
CA VAL A 679 18.88 13.68 -7.78
C VAL A 679 20.19 12.93 -7.82
N VAL A 680 20.98 13.01 -6.75
CA VAL A 680 22.25 12.29 -6.67
C VAL A 680 22.00 10.78 -6.74
N PRO A 681 22.57 10.07 -7.73
CA PRO A 681 22.27 8.67 -7.94
C PRO A 681 22.88 7.76 -6.87
N GLY A 682 22.26 6.59 -6.70
CA GLY A 682 22.79 5.52 -5.84
C GLY A 682 24.12 4.96 -6.36
N GLY A 683 24.85 4.26 -5.50
CA GLY A 683 26.11 3.60 -5.87
C GLY A 683 27.35 4.49 -5.79
N LEU A 684 27.20 5.77 -5.43
CA LEU A 684 28.32 6.70 -5.25
C LEU A 684 28.91 6.69 -3.82
N ALA A 685 28.21 6.07 -2.85
CA ALA A 685 28.59 6.04 -1.43
C ALA A 685 28.90 7.44 -0.83
N LEU A 686 28.20 8.47 -1.31
CA LEU A 686 28.33 9.84 -0.80
C LEU A 686 27.56 10.01 0.52
N PRO A 687 28.09 10.80 1.47
CA PRO A 687 27.34 11.18 2.66
C PRO A 687 26.15 12.06 2.28
N TYR A 688 25.09 12.03 3.09
CA TYR A 688 23.81 12.71 2.81
C TYR A 688 23.97 14.20 2.50
N HIS A 689 24.92 14.90 3.15
CA HIS A 689 25.18 16.32 2.95
C HIS A 689 25.92 16.64 1.62
N GLN A 690 26.33 15.63 0.86
CA GLN A 690 26.86 15.72 -0.51
C GLN A 690 25.91 15.05 -1.52
N ALA A 691 24.74 14.58 -1.07
CA ALA A 691 23.81 13.78 -1.85
C ALA A 691 22.46 14.48 -2.08
N THR A 692 22.46 15.82 -2.07
CA THR A 692 21.33 16.73 -2.29
C THR A 692 21.70 17.80 -3.30
#